data_AF-R0ELF9-F1
#
_entry.id   AF-R0ELF9-F1
#
_cell.length_a   1.000
_cell.length_b   1.000
_cell.length_c   1.000
_cell.angle_alpha   90.00
_cell.angle_beta   90.00
_cell.angle_gamma   90.00
#
_symmetry.space_group_name_H-M   'P 1'
#
loop_
_entity.id
_entity.type
_entity.pdbx_description
1 polymer ?
#
loop_
_entity_poly.entity_id
_entity_poly.type
_entity_poly.pdbx_seq_one_letter_code
_entity_poly.pdbx_strand_id
1 'polypeptide(L)'
;MNRPRLEALRFDGYAPRTLLDVGAHLGSFTRNFLQVFPDCLPTLVEPNPFCEEALARTPYERHMVAASDENGEAELHLTKEWLQSTGASIYRETTEYFRDEVLIRKTVPKARLDDLFAGRRFDFVKIDTQGAELDVLRGGATVLRQADYILLEISVVNFNEGGAPAELVFQQMDALGFAPVDVTDFHRLLDVQEGGLLQMDVLFKRRAARPKQSGRLTSLHDLSGLIGHLYERRARDPEFRILLIGGGPPGWPEDLRDAVLGGPGADFPGDLSDPDAYRAILDHVAREGRFDYVVVPHVAQLLARPLTLLRRLPLLAEAGWLTAPSRFLELMKIEGPHRGYAHHGWILDHHGDTLVLAPKTPLIEHLTYPGEAEWRQRPDRLELQVGWRGALRFEVLGGEGGLPPRDEALSLLGGFLEGVTADAAAEAETAEASPIAAELAQTVAAARDPDPGLHALGRLKFYHDAVSLILCEPLSPDRLALFEALLAEAEALEVEPPAPEWEGWVIHYRIVLEALTAAGLAAPTPPPPAEAPAVFLTGDGQTLDAEGLKAHADALDARVVFFAAADARYVELYARWLALSVLKFSDTPFLVVIHVIGGADRLAEAAATVRIADPRIVFTGDDFDASAVTTRCYEAPPKGLMDIPVAHYQSVRFQRLGGLLDLLRRPVFVSDIDLLLQRGVADLLERWADADLVLNENEANTQAGSRITANLLLARPTPATATFLNWLRAYLDERLSRETVTRWIDQVALNLARHHVALRAPDVKIGLFDTNSDINNVMFSQYVPGHPFRFLSLYHGFDTSTLEE
;
A
#
# COMPACT_ATOMS: atom_id res chain seq x y z
N MET A 1 -23.87 -7.78 15.31
CA MET A 1 -23.27 -7.18 14.07
C MET A 1 -22.46 -8.20 13.26
N ASN A 2 -22.79 -8.36 11.98
CA ASN A 2 -22.13 -9.33 11.09
C ASN A 2 -20.84 -8.77 10.44
N ARG A 3 -19.96 -9.68 10.01
CA ARG A 3 -18.66 -9.36 9.39
C ARG A 3 -18.74 -8.37 8.22
N PRO A 4 -19.71 -8.45 7.29
CA PRO A 4 -19.82 -7.48 6.19
C PRO A 4 -19.99 -6.02 6.63
N ARG A 5 -20.70 -5.75 7.74
CA ARG A 5 -20.89 -4.39 8.26
C ARG A 5 -19.59 -3.83 8.87
N LEU A 6 -18.85 -4.67 9.59
CA LEU A 6 -17.51 -4.33 10.10
C LEU A 6 -16.55 -4.05 8.94
N GLU A 7 -16.57 -4.88 7.90
CA GLU A 7 -15.77 -4.69 6.69
C GLU A 7 -16.15 -3.40 5.96
N ALA A 8 -17.44 -3.06 5.87
CA ALA A 8 -17.89 -1.79 5.30
C ALA A 8 -17.31 -0.58 6.06
N LEU A 9 -17.33 -0.60 7.39
CA LEU A 9 -16.68 0.46 8.19
C LEU A 9 -15.18 0.55 7.88
N ARG A 10 -14.49 -0.59 7.77
CA ARG A 10 -13.07 -0.63 7.39
C ARG A 10 -12.84 -0.05 6.00
N PHE A 11 -13.66 -0.40 5.02
CA PHE A 11 -13.59 0.14 3.65
C PHE A 11 -13.85 1.65 3.60
N ASP A 12 -14.71 2.16 4.50
CA ASP A 12 -14.95 3.60 4.69
C ASP A 12 -13.78 4.31 5.44
N GLY A 13 -12.68 3.61 5.71
CA GLY A 13 -11.48 4.16 6.33
C GLY A 13 -11.52 4.22 7.87
N TYR A 14 -12.49 3.57 8.50
CA TYR A 14 -12.52 3.45 9.96
C TYR A 14 -11.43 2.48 10.44
N ALA A 15 -10.64 2.89 11.42
CA ALA A 15 -9.55 2.10 12.00
C ALA A 15 -9.51 2.27 13.53
N PRO A 16 -10.35 1.54 14.28
CA PRO A 16 -10.42 1.65 15.74
C PRO A 16 -9.16 1.06 16.38
N ARG A 17 -8.62 1.75 17.39
CA ARG A 17 -7.45 1.30 18.17
C ARG A 17 -7.85 0.63 19.48
N THR A 18 -9.03 0.94 20.02
CA THR A 18 -9.51 0.36 21.28
C THR A 18 -10.97 -0.10 21.17
N LEU A 19 -11.25 -1.29 21.73
CA LEU A 19 -12.59 -1.90 21.80
C LEU A 19 -12.99 -2.09 23.26
N LEU A 20 -14.19 -1.66 23.63
CA LEU A 20 -14.85 -2.07 24.87
C LEU A 20 -16.02 -3.02 24.54
N ASP A 21 -15.92 -4.28 24.97
CA ASP A 21 -16.92 -5.33 24.77
C ASP A 21 -17.67 -5.60 26.09
N VAL A 22 -18.85 -4.98 26.25
CA VAL A 22 -19.71 -5.11 27.44
C VAL A 22 -20.76 -6.20 27.20
N GLY A 23 -20.75 -7.21 28.07
CA GLY A 23 -21.41 -8.49 27.84
C GLY A 23 -20.63 -9.34 26.85
N ALA A 24 -19.35 -9.55 27.15
CA ALA A 24 -18.42 -10.21 26.24
C ALA A 24 -18.70 -11.71 26.06
N HIS A 25 -19.48 -12.33 26.95
CA HIS A 25 -19.80 -13.76 26.96
C HIS A 25 -18.54 -14.62 26.84
N LEU A 26 -18.41 -15.44 25.80
CA LEU A 26 -17.22 -16.25 25.53
C LEU A 26 -16.21 -15.55 24.60
N GLY A 27 -16.37 -14.25 24.36
CA GLY A 27 -15.50 -13.42 23.51
C GLY A 27 -15.68 -13.63 22.00
N SER A 28 -16.82 -14.19 21.56
CA SER A 28 -17.10 -14.47 20.15
C SER A 28 -17.14 -13.19 19.30
N PHE A 29 -17.79 -12.14 19.80
CA PHE A 29 -17.82 -10.83 19.17
C PHE A 29 -16.40 -10.26 19.03
N THR A 30 -15.65 -10.17 20.13
CA THR A 30 -14.26 -9.70 20.12
C THR A 30 -13.40 -10.45 19.09
N ARG A 31 -13.47 -11.80 19.01
CA ARG A 31 -12.72 -12.57 18.00
C ARG A 31 -13.09 -12.19 16.57
N ASN A 32 -14.38 -12.08 16.27
CA ASN A 32 -14.86 -11.70 14.93
C ASN A 32 -14.49 -10.24 14.60
N PHE A 33 -14.53 -9.35 15.59
CA PHE A 33 -14.14 -7.95 15.44
C PHE A 33 -12.65 -7.83 15.07
N LEU A 34 -11.78 -8.57 15.75
CA LEU A 34 -10.33 -8.56 15.50
C LEU A 34 -9.93 -9.19 14.17
N GLN A 35 -10.74 -10.10 13.60
CA GLN A 35 -10.54 -10.55 12.23
C GLN A 35 -10.65 -9.41 11.21
N VAL A 36 -11.44 -8.38 11.51
CA VAL A 36 -11.61 -7.19 10.66
C VAL A 36 -10.64 -6.07 11.05
N PHE A 37 -10.46 -5.83 12.36
CA PHE A 37 -9.62 -4.79 12.94
C PHE A 37 -8.52 -5.39 13.86
N PRO A 38 -7.47 -5.98 13.28
CA PRO A 38 -6.48 -6.77 14.05
C PRO A 38 -5.63 -5.95 15.02
N ASP A 39 -5.42 -4.67 14.75
CA ASP A 39 -4.61 -3.76 15.59
C ASP A 39 -5.40 -3.15 16.76
N CYS A 40 -6.67 -3.52 16.91
CA CYS A 40 -7.52 -3.00 17.97
C CYS A 40 -7.22 -3.72 19.30
N LEU A 41 -7.07 -2.97 20.39
CA LEU A 41 -6.85 -3.50 21.74
C LEU A 41 -8.20 -3.67 22.49
N PRO A 42 -8.65 -4.91 22.78
CA PRO A 42 -9.92 -5.14 23.46
C PRO A 42 -9.84 -5.02 24.99
N THR A 43 -10.95 -4.62 25.59
CA THR A 43 -11.25 -4.71 27.02
C THR A 43 -12.63 -5.35 27.18
N LEU A 44 -12.70 -6.48 27.88
CA LEU A 44 -13.91 -7.31 27.97
C LEU A 44 -14.55 -7.16 29.36
N VAL A 45 -15.86 -6.96 29.41
CA VAL A 45 -16.64 -6.87 30.66
C VAL A 45 -17.73 -7.94 30.62
N GLU A 46 -17.71 -8.85 31.58
CA GLU A 46 -18.65 -9.99 31.64
C GLU A 46 -18.93 -10.40 33.09
N PRO A 47 -20.17 -10.29 33.61
CA PRO A 47 -20.47 -10.67 34.99
C PRO A 47 -20.57 -12.19 35.21
N ASN A 48 -20.85 -13.00 34.19
CA ASN A 48 -21.10 -14.43 34.35
C ASN A 48 -19.79 -15.19 34.67
N PRO A 49 -19.63 -15.72 35.90
CA PRO A 49 -18.40 -16.39 36.30
C PRO A 49 -18.16 -17.71 35.54
N PHE A 50 -19.18 -18.29 34.90
CA PHE A 50 -19.00 -19.48 34.07
C PHE A 50 -18.37 -19.15 32.70
N CYS A 51 -18.28 -17.87 32.33
CA CYS A 51 -17.55 -17.41 31.14
C CYS A 51 -16.06 -17.12 31.43
N GLU A 52 -15.68 -16.98 32.71
CA GLU A 52 -14.34 -16.55 33.14
C GLU A 52 -13.23 -17.43 32.56
N GLU A 53 -13.42 -18.75 32.57
CA GLU A 53 -12.42 -19.70 32.06
C GLU A 53 -12.14 -19.47 30.57
N ALA A 54 -13.18 -19.24 29.77
CA ALA A 54 -13.03 -18.99 28.35
C ALA A 54 -12.35 -17.64 28.08
N LEU A 55 -12.75 -16.60 28.81
CA LEU A 55 -12.17 -15.26 28.69
C LEU A 55 -10.71 -15.23 29.19
N ALA A 56 -10.37 -16.02 30.20
CA ALA A 56 -9.01 -16.11 30.73
C ALA A 56 -8.01 -16.75 29.77
N ARG A 57 -8.49 -17.50 28.78
CA ARG A 57 -7.66 -18.05 27.68
C ARG A 57 -7.37 -17.00 26.60
N THR A 58 -8.01 -15.84 26.64
CA THR A 58 -7.70 -14.72 25.76
C THR A 58 -6.61 -13.83 26.38
N PRO A 59 -5.74 -13.20 25.57
CA PRO A 59 -4.66 -12.35 26.08
C PRO A 59 -5.15 -10.95 26.51
N TYR A 60 -6.45 -10.69 26.47
CA TYR A 60 -7.03 -9.35 26.60
C TYR A 60 -7.37 -9.02 28.06
N GLU A 61 -7.42 -7.72 28.35
CA GLU A 61 -7.92 -7.21 29.63
C GLU A 61 -9.38 -7.62 29.81
N ARG A 62 -9.72 -8.16 30.98
CA ARG A 62 -11.07 -8.65 31.29
C ARG A 62 -11.48 -8.25 32.70
N HIS A 63 -12.75 -7.93 32.87
CA HIS A 63 -13.36 -7.54 34.13
C HIS A 63 -14.60 -8.38 34.38
N MET A 64 -14.54 -9.22 35.43
CA MET A 64 -15.65 -10.10 35.81
C MET A 64 -16.68 -9.35 36.67
N VAL A 65 -17.35 -8.37 36.06
CA VAL A 65 -18.24 -7.40 36.73
C VAL A 65 -19.44 -7.06 35.85
N ALA A 66 -20.60 -6.79 36.45
CA ALA A 66 -21.76 -6.28 35.73
C ALA A 66 -21.60 -4.76 35.54
N ALA A 67 -21.59 -4.29 34.30
CA ALA A 67 -21.67 -2.85 34.05
C ALA A 67 -23.07 -2.34 34.44
N SER A 68 -23.14 -1.25 35.20
CA SER A 68 -24.39 -0.72 35.77
C SER A 68 -24.29 0.78 36.03
N ASP A 69 -25.36 1.42 36.51
CA ASP A 69 -25.42 2.85 36.82
C ASP A 69 -24.88 3.21 38.21
N GLU A 70 -24.58 2.20 39.03
CA GLU A 70 -23.94 2.33 40.35
C GLU A 70 -22.95 1.18 40.65
N ASN A 71 -22.03 1.42 41.59
CA ASN A 71 -21.12 0.39 42.10
C ASN A 71 -21.78 -0.43 43.21
N GLY A 72 -21.43 -1.71 43.34
CA GLY A 72 -21.92 -2.56 44.42
C GLY A 72 -21.99 -4.03 44.01
N GLU A 73 -23.06 -4.70 44.42
CA GLU A 73 -23.37 -6.07 44.04
C GLU A 73 -24.75 -6.13 43.37
N ALA A 74 -24.95 -7.12 42.49
CA ALA A 74 -26.22 -7.40 41.84
C ALA A 74 -26.51 -8.91 41.83
N GLU A 75 -27.78 -9.28 41.74
CA GLU A 75 -28.18 -10.67 41.48
C GLU A 75 -28.18 -10.93 39.98
N LEU A 76 -27.26 -11.79 39.51
CA LEU A 76 -27.23 -12.30 38.14
C LEU A 76 -28.19 -13.49 38.02
N HIS A 77 -29.10 -13.43 37.07
CA HIS A 77 -30.03 -14.50 36.71
C HIS A 77 -29.38 -15.44 35.68
N LEU A 78 -29.33 -16.73 36.00
CA LEU A 78 -28.72 -17.81 35.23
C LEU A 78 -29.71 -18.97 35.11
N THR A 79 -29.44 -19.94 34.23
CA THR A 79 -30.25 -21.17 34.11
C THR A 79 -29.41 -22.42 34.34
N LYS A 80 -29.98 -23.41 35.05
CA LYS A 80 -29.35 -24.74 35.29
C LYS A 80 -29.14 -25.51 34.00
N GLU A 81 -29.97 -25.26 33.01
CA GLU A 81 -29.95 -25.98 31.73
C GLU A 81 -28.74 -25.57 30.90
N TRP A 82 -28.29 -24.32 31.05
CA TRP A 82 -27.09 -23.80 30.40
C TRP A 82 -26.48 -22.64 31.20
N LEU A 83 -25.43 -22.93 31.98
CA LEU A 83 -24.79 -21.95 32.87
C LEU A 83 -24.09 -20.80 32.14
N GLN A 84 -23.77 -20.98 30.86
CA GLN A 84 -23.21 -19.96 29.96
C GLN A 84 -24.29 -19.40 29.02
N SER A 85 -25.55 -19.37 29.47
CA SER A 85 -26.66 -18.86 28.65
C SER A 85 -26.42 -17.43 28.16
N THR A 86 -26.76 -17.18 26.90
CA THR A 86 -26.73 -15.85 26.30
C THR A 86 -27.78 -14.91 26.87
N GLY A 87 -28.79 -15.42 27.59
CA GLY A 87 -29.80 -14.60 28.30
C GLY A 87 -29.41 -14.21 29.74
N ALA A 88 -28.19 -14.51 30.19
CA ALA A 88 -27.75 -14.21 31.55
C ALA A 88 -27.67 -12.70 31.80
N SER A 89 -28.34 -12.21 32.84
CA SER A 89 -28.48 -10.77 33.10
C SER A 89 -28.82 -10.44 34.54
N ILE A 90 -28.59 -9.19 34.94
CA ILE A 90 -29.12 -8.65 36.21
C ILE A 90 -30.64 -8.43 36.15
N TYR A 91 -31.23 -8.47 34.95
CA TYR A 91 -32.67 -8.48 34.72
C TYR A 91 -33.15 -9.87 34.27
N ARG A 92 -34.24 -10.36 34.87
CA ARG A 92 -34.74 -11.70 34.58
C ARG A 92 -35.40 -11.77 33.21
N GLU A 93 -34.97 -12.67 32.34
CA GLU A 93 -35.67 -12.99 31.08
C GLU A 93 -37.04 -13.65 31.34
N THR A 94 -38.07 -13.28 30.56
CA THR A 94 -39.47 -13.70 30.76
C THR A 94 -39.89 -14.96 29.98
N THR A 95 -38.94 -15.69 29.40
CA THR A 95 -39.21 -16.90 28.58
C THR A 95 -39.20 -18.19 29.41
N GLU A 96 -39.57 -19.29 28.76
CA GLU A 96 -39.46 -20.64 29.33
C GLU A 96 -38.01 -21.07 29.66
N TYR A 97 -36.99 -20.44 29.08
CA TYR A 97 -35.58 -20.73 29.39
C TYR A 97 -35.16 -20.26 30.80
N PHE A 98 -35.91 -19.32 31.40
CA PHE A 98 -35.66 -18.74 32.73
C PHE A 98 -36.85 -18.91 33.70
N ARG A 99 -37.63 -19.98 33.51
CA ARG A 99 -38.69 -20.41 34.44
C ARG A 99 -38.13 -20.76 35.83
N ASP A 100 -38.97 -20.62 36.86
CA ASP A 100 -38.55 -20.69 38.27
C ASP A 100 -37.82 -22.00 38.62
N GLU A 101 -38.15 -23.13 37.98
CA GLU A 101 -37.56 -24.44 38.25
C GLU A 101 -36.06 -24.50 37.90
N VAL A 102 -35.66 -23.81 36.84
CA VAL A 102 -34.31 -23.85 36.28
C VAL A 102 -33.49 -22.61 36.59
N LEU A 103 -34.13 -21.53 37.05
CA LEU A 103 -33.48 -20.28 37.44
C LEU A 103 -32.47 -20.49 38.58
N ILE A 104 -31.30 -19.88 38.43
CA ILE A 104 -30.26 -19.73 39.45
C ILE A 104 -30.00 -18.24 39.61
N ARG A 105 -29.82 -17.78 40.85
CA ARG A 105 -29.33 -16.44 41.15
C ARG A 105 -27.92 -16.54 41.70
N LYS A 106 -27.02 -15.65 41.25
CA LYS A 106 -25.67 -15.53 41.78
C LYS A 106 -25.34 -14.08 42.02
N THR A 107 -24.87 -13.77 43.22
CA THR A 107 -24.36 -12.43 43.54
C THR A 107 -23.05 -12.20 42.79
N VAL A 108 -22.98 -11.10 42.04
CA VAL A 108 -21.81 -10.67 41.27
C VAL A 108 -21.51 -9.19 41.58
N PRO A 109 -20.24 -8.76 41.49
CA PRO A 109 -19.94 -7.34 41.60
C PRO A 109 -20.56 -6.59 40.42
N LYS A 110 -21.00 -5.36 40.65
CA LYS A 110 -21.40 -4.40 39.62
C LYS A 110 -20.63 -3.09 39.76
N ALA A 111 -20.38 -2.43 38.63
CA ALA A 111 -19.63 -1.19 38.59
C ALA A 111 -20.11 -0.24 37.49
N ARG A 112 -19.96 1.05 37.76
CA ARG A 112 -20.05 2.11 36.76
C ARG A 112 -18.83 2.05 35.84
N LEU A 113 -19.06 2.07 34.53
CA LEU A 113 -17.96 2.12 33.56
C LEU A 113 -17.08 3.37 33.74
N ASP A 114 -17.66 4.51 34.12
CA ASP A 114 -16.91 5.75 34.39
C ASP A 114 -15.93 5.60 35.56
N ASP A 115 -16.24 4.74 36.54
CA ASP A 115 -15.36 4.50 37.69
C ASP A 115 -14.34 3.40 37.37
N LEU A 116 -14.76 2.35 36.66
CA LEU A 116 -13.90 1.23 36.26
C LEU A 116 -12.82 1.64 35.26
N PHE A 117 -13.14 2.58 34.37
CA PHE A 117 -12.28 3.00 33.26
C PHE A 117 -12.00 4.51 33.28
N ALA A 118 -11.88 5.09 34.49
CA ALA A 118 -11.57 6.50 34.66
C ALA A 118 -10.32 6.91 33.84
N GLY A 119 -10.48 7.93 32.99
CA GLY A 119 -9.40 8.46 32.13
C GLY A 119 -9.10 7.63 30.87
N ARG A 120 -9.75 6.47 30.67
CA ARG A 120 -9.57 5.66 29.46
C ARG A 120 -10.50 6.09 28.33
N ARG A 121 -10.09 5.77 27.10
CA ARG A 121 -10.84 6.03 25.87
C ARG A 121 -11.05 4.74 25.07
N PHE A 122 -12.24 4.59 24.51
CA PHE A 122 -12.62 3.47 23.65
C PHE A 122 -13.16 4.00 22.33
N ASP A 123 -12.58 3.59 21.20
CA ASP A 123 -13.00 4.04 19.87
C ASP A 123 -14.30 3.34 19.43
N PHE A 124 -14.40 2.03 19.67
CA PHE A 124 -15.60 1.24 19.42
C PHE A 124 -16.11 0.61 20.73
N VAL A 125 -17.42 0.65 20.94
CA VAL A 125 -18.05 0.00 22.10
C VAL A 125 -19.17 -0.93 21.65
N LYS A 126 -19.21 -2.15 22.19
CA LYS A 126 -20.35 -3.07 22.10
C LYS A 126 -21.01 -3.17 23.49
N ILE A 127 -22.33 -3.07 23.52
CA ILE A 127 -23.15 -3.23 24.72
C ILE A 127 -24.29 -4.20 24.38
N ASP A 128 -24.23 -5.38 24.96
CA ASP A 128 -25.34 -6.34 24.92
C ASP A 128 -25.31 -7.09 26.25
N THR A 129 -26.23 -6.70 27.11
CA THR A 129 -26.29 -7.06 28.53
C THR A 129 -27.65 -7.61 28.91
N GLN A 130 -28.46 -7.95 27.91
CA GLN A 130 -29.76 -8.58 28.06
C GLN A 130 -30.67 -7.80 29.04
N GLY A 131 -30.90 -6.52 28.75
CA GLY A 131 -31.87 -5.66 29.45
C GLY A 131 -31.26 -4.56 30.32
N ALA A 132 -29.95 -4.60 30.59
CA ALA A 132 -29.23 -3.60 31.40
C ALA A 132 -28.62 -2.44 30.59
N GLU A 133 -28.91 -2.34 29.28
CA GLU A 133 -28.25 -1.41 28.38
C GLU A 133 -28.35 0.04 28.86
N LEU A 134 -29.53 0.45 29.35
CA LEU A 134 -29.74 1.81 29.85
C LEU A 134 -28.90 2.12 31.09
N ASP A 135 -28.71 1.14 31.99
CA ASP A 135 -27.90 1.31 33.19
C ASP A 135 -26.42 1.44 32.83
N VAL A 136 -25.94 0.62 31.89
CA VAL A 136 -24.59 0.73 31.33
C VAL A 136 -24.36 2.12 30.72
N LEU A 137 -25.32 2.62 29.94
CA LEU A 137 -25.24 3.96 29.33
C LEU A 137 -25.21 5.09 30.37
N ARG A 138 -25.91 4.94 31.50
CA ARG A 138 -25.91 5.90 32.60
C ARG A 138 -24.61 5.85 33.41
N GLY A 139 -24.13 4.66 33.71
CA GLY A 139 -22.89 4.45 34.46
C GLY A 139 -21.61 4.74 33.67
N GLY A 140 -21.68 4.79 32.35
CA GLY A 140 -20.56 5.07 31.44
C GLY A 140 -20.64 6.39 30.68
N ALA A 141 -21.47 7.35 31.11
CA ALA A 141 -21.76 8.55 30.34
C ALA A 141 -20.51 9.36 29.94
N THR A 142 -19.44 9.31 30.72
CA THR A 142 -18.18 10.03 30.44
C THR A 142 -17.30 9.24 29.48
N VAL A 143 -17.09 7.95 29.75
CA VAL A 143 -16.25 7.07 28.94
C VAL A 143 -16.86 6.82 27.56
N LEU A 144 -18.17 6.55 27.50
CA LEU A 144 -18.88 6.20 26.27
C LEU A 144 -19.04 7.39 25.30
N ARG A 145 -19.08 8.64 25.81
CA ARG A 145 -19.23 9.85 24.96
C ARG A 145 -18.06 10.04 23.98
N GLN A 146 -16.96 9.34 24.20
CA GLN A 146 -15.74 9.48 23.42
C GLN A 146 -15.64 8.49 22.27
N ALA A 147 -16.47 7.44 22.27
CA ALA A 147 -16.50 6.44 21.20
C ALA A 147 -16.95 7.04 19.87
N ASP A 148 -16.38 6.55 18.77
CA ASP A 148 -16.82 6.88 17.42
C ASP A 148 -18.11 6.13 17.08
N TYR A 149 -18.19 4.87 17.53
CA TYR A 149 -19.33 3.99 17.32
C TYR A 149 -19.69 3.22 18.59
N ILE A 150 -21.00 3.05 18.80
CA ILE A 150 -21.56 2.20 19.85
C ILE A 150 -22.57 1.24 19.21
N LEU A 151 -22.33 -0.06 19.34
CA LEU A 151 -23.26 -1.12 18.95
C LEU A 151 -24.07 -1.56 20.17
N LEU A 152 -25.39 -1.46 20.10
CA LEU A 152 -26.30 -1.83 21.19
C LEU A 152 -27.32 -2.86 20.73
N GLU A 153 -27.54 -3.92 21.51
CA GLU A 153 -28.71 -4.78 21.36
C GLU A 153 -29.88 -4.20 22.15
N ILE A 154 -30.94 -3.78 21.45
CA ILE A 154 -32.09 -3.09 22.05
C ILE A 154 -33.33 -3.98 21.98
N SER A 155 -33.90 -4.30 23.14
CA SER A 155 -35.19 -4.98 23.25
C SER A 155 -36.35 -4.06 22.84
N VAL A 156 -37.14 -4.48 21.85
CA VAL A 156 -38.32 -3.75 21.38
C VAL A 156 -39.63 -4.20 22.04
N VAL A 157 -39.55 -5.26 22.83
CA VAL A 157 -40.62 -5.74 23.71
C VAL A 157 -40.07 -5.83 25.13
N ASN A 158 -40.95 -5.86 26.12
CA ASN A 158 -40.56 -6.08 27.52
C ASN A 158 -40.15 -7.54 27.73
N PHE A 159 -38.93 -7.88 27.32
CA PHE A 159 -38.36 -9.23 27.32
C PHE A 159 -37.71 -9.60 28.65
N ASN A 160 -37.08 -8.61 29.31
CA ASN A 160 -36.44 -8.74 30.62
C ASN A 160 -37.23 -7.96 31.67
N GLU A 161 -37.66 -8.61 32.76
CA GLU A 161 -38.45 -7.98 33.83
C GLU A 161 -37.70 -6.80 34.44
N GLY A 162 -38.26 -5.59 34.30
CA GLY A 162 -37.64 -4.36 34.82
C GLY A 162 -36.60 -3.74 33.89
N GLY A 163 -36.32 -4.36 32.74
CA GLY A 163 -35.48 -3.80 31.69
C GLY A 163 -36.06 -2.51 31.10
N ALA A 164 -35.19 -1.67 30.57
CA ALA A 164 -35.60 -0.39 30.00
C ALA A 164 -36.35 -0.58 28.66
N PRO A 165 -37.41 0.20 28.39
CA PRO A 165 -38.04 0.24 27.08
C PRO A 165 -37.11 0.92 26.07
N ALA A 166 -37.19 0.50 24.80
CA ALA A 166 -36.31 0.97 23.72
C ALA A 166 -36.24 2.50 23.61
N GLU A 167 -37.35 3.21 23.83
CA GLU A 167 -37.43 4.67 23.72
C GLU A 167 -36.47 5.38 24.68
N LEU A 168 -36.29 4.84 25.90
CA LEU A 168 -35.36 5.41 26.87
C LEU A 168 -33.90 5.15 26.48
N VAL A 169 -33.60 4.01 25.85
CA VAL A 169 -32.27 3.72 25.30
C VAL A 169 -31.93 4.70 24.17
N PHE A 170 -32.85 4.89 23.21
CA PHE A 170 -32.66 5.88 22.14
C PHE A 170 -32.54 7.31 22.67
N GLN A 171 -33.34 7.69 23.66
CA GLN A 171 -33.26 9.00 24.30
C GLN A 171 -31.91 9.21 24.99
N GLN A 172 -31.40 8.20 25.69
CA GLN A 172 -30.10 8.25 26.35
C GLN A 172 -28.96 8.35 25.32
N MET A 173 -29.03 7.61 24.22
CA MET A 173 -28.06 7.72 23.13
C MET A 173 -28.04 9.10 22.49
N ASP A 174 -29.21 9.71 22.27
CA ASP A 174 -29.29 11.10 21.79
C ASP A 174 -28.66 12.08 22.79
N ALA A 175 -28.92 11.91 24.09
CA ALA A 175 -28.32 12.72 25.16
C ALA A 175 -26.79 12.56 25.26
N LEU A 176 -26.26 11.37 24.93
CA LEU A 176 -24.83 11.12 24.80
C LEU A 176 -24.23 11.67 23.50
N GLY A 177 -25.06 12.21 22.61
CA GLY A 177 -24.64 12.82 21.35
C GLY A 177 -24.42 11.80 20.24
N PHE A 178 -25.18 10.70 20.21
CA PHE A 178 -25.11 9.69 19.17
C PHE A 178 -26.36 9.73 18.28
N ALA A 179 -26.24 9.21 17.06
CA ALA A 179 -27.35 9.00 16.15
C ALA A 179 -27.34 7.55 15.65
N PRO A 180 -28.50 6.87 15.55
CA PRO A 180 -28.56 5.57 14.91
C PRO A 180 -28.21 5.74 13.44
N VAL A 181 -27.27 4.94 12.96
CA VAL A 181 -26.85 4.96 11.54
C VAL A 181 -27.25 3.69 10.82
N ASP A 182 -27.49 2.61 11.56
CA ASP A 182 -27.76 1.31 10.97
C ASP A 182 -28.40 0.31 11.95
N VAL A 183 -29.10 -0.69 11.41
CA VAL A 183 -29.56 -1.87 12.13
C VAL A 183 -28.88 -3.09 11.54
N THR A 184 -28.09 -3.78 12.35
CA THR A 184 -27.15 -4.81 11.90
C THR A 184 -27.71 -6.22 12.01
N ASP A 185 -28.69 -6.42 12.89
CA ASP A 185 -29.40 -7.69 13.05
C ASP A 185 -30.80 -7.49 13.64
N PHE A 186 -31.67 -8.48 13.40
CA PHE A 186 -33.04 -8.55 13.91
C PHE A 186 -33.28 -9.90 14.57
N HIS A 187 -33.41 -9.90 15.90
CA HIS A 187 -33.62 -11.13 16.67
C HIS A 187 -35.12 -11.41 16.82
N ARG A 188 -35.53 -12.63 16.50
CA ARG A 188 -36.93 -13.10 16.58
C ARG A 188 -36.96 -14.39 17.37
N LEU A 189 -38.00 -14.55 18.19
CA LEU A 189 -38.23 -15.78 18.95
C LEU A 189 -39.67 -16.23 18.73
N LEU A 190 -39.86 -17.50 18.31
CA LEU A 190 -41.18 -18.05 17.95
C LEU A 190 -42.19 -17.91 19.10
N ASP A 191 -41.74 -18.11 20.33
CA ASP A 191 -42.57 -18.12 21.53
C ASP A 191 -42.86 -16.70 22.08
N VAL A 192 -42.31 -15.66 21.45
CA VAL A 192 -42.55 -14.26 21.81
C VAL A 192 -43.31 -13.56 20.68
N GLN A 193 -44.48 -13.01 21.01
CA GLN A 193 -45.37 -12.32 20.06
C GLN A 193 -45.60 -13.09 18.73
N GLU A 194 -45.81 -14.41 18.81
CA GLU A 194 -46.06 -15.26 17.63
C GLU A 194 -44.93 -15.20 16.57
N GLY A 195 -43.66 -15.15 16.99
CA GLY A 195 -42.51 -14.97 16.08
C GLY A 195 -42.20 -13.51 15.73
N GLY A 196 -42.68 -12.59 16.56
CA GLY A 196 -42.46 -11.15 16.43
C GLY A 196 -40.99 -10.75 16.58
N LEU A 197 -40.70 -9.46 16.32
CA LEU A 197 -39.37 -8.90 16.56
C LEU A 197 -39.16 -8.73 18.07
N LEU A 198 -38.06 -9.28 18.58
CA LEU A 198 -37.72 -9.27 20.00
C LEU A 198 -36.72 -8.16 20.33
N GLN A 199 -35.59 -8.20 19.64
CA GLN A 199 -34.44 -7.31 19.84
C GLN A 199 -33.88 -6.90 18.48
N MET A 200 -33.13 -5.81 18.46
CA MET A 200 -32.38 -5.36 17.29
C MET A 200 -30.98 -4.89 17.68
N ASP A 201 -29.99 -5.26 16.88
CA ASP A 201 -28.64 -4.73 17.01
C ASP A 201 -28.55 -3.40 16.27
N VAL A 202 -28.52 -2.28 17.00
CA VAL A 202 -28.45 -0.94 16.42
C VAL A 202 -27.04 -0.39 16.54
N LEU A 203 -26.46 -0.01 15.39
CA LEU A 203 -25.20 0.71 15.36
C LEU A 203 -25.47 2.20 15.44
N PHE A 204 -24.93 2.83 16.48
CA PHE A 204 -24.92 4.26 16.67
C PHE A 204 -23.57 4.82 16.29
N LYS A 205 -23.59 5.96 15.59
CA LYS A 205 -22.39 6.75 15.33
C LYS A 205 -22.46 8.00 16.19
N ARG A 206 -21.32 8.40 16.75
CA ARG A 206 -21.20 9.69 17.43
C ARG A 206 -21.66 10.77 16.46
N ARG A 207 -22.50 11.70 16.92
CA ARG A 207 -22.74 12.97 16.25
C ARG A 207 -21.46 13.81 16.42
N ALA A 208 -20.38 13.38 15.79
CA ALA A 208 -19.34 14.30 15.38
C ALA A 208 -20.08 15.41 14.62
N ALA A 209 -19.80 16.68 14.94
CA ALA A 209 -20.29 17.74 14.04
C ALA A 209 -19.85 17.34 12.64
N ARG A 210 -20.77 17.40 11.67
CA ARG A 210 -20.46 17.13 10.27
C ARG A 210 -19.09 17.70 9.96
N PRO A 211 -18.16 16.93 9.37
CA PRO A 211 -16.87 17.46 8.97
C PRO A 211 -17.10 18.79 8.28
N LYS A 212 -16.59 19.84 8.92
CA LYS A 212 -16.83 21.20 8.49
C LYS A 212 -15.47 21.80 8.22
N GLN A 213 -15.33 22.25 6.99
CA GLN A 213 -14.16 22.96 6.53
C GLN A 213 -14.59 24.33 6.03
N SER A 214 -13.76 25.33 6.28
CA SER A 214 -13.96 26.67 5.78
C SER A 214 -12.62 27.28 5.42
N GLY A 215 -12.53 27.83 4.22
CA GLY A 215 -11.41 28.65 3.78
C GLY A 215 -11.81 30.12 3.73
N ARG A 216 -10.87 30.99 4.05
CA ARG A 216 -11.00 32.44 3.85
C ARG A 216 -9.66 33.04 3.44
N LEU A 217 -9.75 34.17 2.75
CA LEU A 217 -8.60 35.00 2.44
C LEU A 217 -8.53 36.19 3.41
N THR A 218 -7.33 36.55 3.81
CA THR A 218 -7.05 37.57 4.83
C THR A 218 -5.79 38.36 4.50
N SER A 219 -5.50 39.38 5.31
CA SER A 219 -4.20 40.04 5.31
C SER A 219 -3.11 39.07 5.77
N LEU A 220 -1.92 39.20 5.18
CA LEU A 220 -0.76 38.37 5.53
C LEU A 220 -0.50 38.44 7.04
N HIS A 221 -0.42 37.28 7.69
CA HIS A 221 -0.25 37.13 9.14
C HIS A 221 -1.37 37.66 10.05
N ASP A 222 -2.59 37.89 9.55
CA ASP A 222 -3.73 38.28 10.39
C ASP A 222 -4.30 37.10 11.20
N LEU A 223 -3.62 36.76 12.29
CA LEU A 223 -3.97 35.65 13.20
C LEU A 223 -4.68 36.10 14.47
N SER A 224 -4.95 37.40 14.61
CA SER A 224 -5.54 38.01 15.81
C SER A 224 -6.83 37.31 16.26
N GLY A 225 -7.72 37.01 15.31
CA GLY A 225 -8.97 36.30 15.56
C GLY A 225 -8.79 34.84 15.97
N LEU A 226 -7.78 34.13 15.42
CA LEU A 226 -7.47 32.75 15.81
C LEU A 226 -6.93 32.72 17.24
N ILE A 227 -5.97 33.59 17.55
CA ILE A 227 -5.35 33.68 18.87
C ILE A 227 -6.41 33.97 19.94
N GLY A 228 -7.28 34.96 19.70
CA GLY A 228 -8.39 35.27 20.61
C GLY A 228 -9.32 34.07 20.82
N HIS A 229 -9.66 33.35 19.75
CA HIS A 229 -10.49 32.15 19.84
C HIS A 229 -9.85 31.05 20.70
N LEU A 230 -8.55 30.79 20.53
CA LEU A 230 -7.84 29.76 21.28
C LEU A 230 -7.76 30.09 22.78
N TYR A 231 -7.51 31.35 23.14
CA TYR A 231 -7.57 31.79 24.54
C TYR A 231 -8.97 31.61 25.14
N GLU A 232 -10.04 31.95 24.39
CA GLU A 232 -11.40 31.73 24.86
C GLU A 232 -11.73 30.25 25.06
N ARG A 233 -11.21 29.37 24.19
CA ARG A 233 -11.37 27.91 24.34
C ARG A 233 -10.69 27.42 25.60
N ARG A 234 -9.43 27.80 25.82
CA ARG A 234 -8.66 27.40 27.00
C ARG A 234 -9.22 28.01 28.30
N ALA A 235 -9.81 29.20 28.24
CA ALA A 235 -10.49 29.79 29.39
C ALA A 235 -11.77 29.03 29.80
N ARG A 236 -12.45 28.38 28.84
CA ARG A 236 -13.63 27.54 29.11
C ARG A 236 -13.27 26.11 29.52
N ASP A 237 -12.15 25.63 29.01
CA ASP A 237 -11.65 24.28 29.23
C ASP A 237 -10.13 24.33 29.44
N PRO A 238 -9.67 24.39 30.70
CA PRO A 238 -8.23 24.47 31.01
C PRO A 238 -7.41 23.30 30.48
N GLU A 239 -8.03 22.15 30.21
CA GLU A 239 -7.39 20.95 29.66
C GLU A 239 -7.36 20.94 28.13
N PHE A 240 -7.81 22.02 27.47
CA PHE A 240 -7.84 22.12 26.00
C PHE A 240 -6.43 22.19 25.41
N ARG A 241 -5.99 21.08 24.80
CA ARG A 241 -4.62 20.89 24.30
C ARG A 241 -4.47 21.34 22.85
N ILE A 242 -3.40 22.08 22.58
CA ILE A 242 -3.09 22.69 21.29
C ILE A 242 -1.72 22.20 20.81
N LEU A 243 -1.72 21.52 19.66
CA LEU A 243 -0.51 21.14 18.94
C LEU A 243 -0.10 22.24 17.95
N LEU A 244 1.15 22.65 17.98
CA LEU A 244 1.74 23.57 16.98
C LEU A 244 2.64 22.78 16.03
N ILE A 245 2.50 22.98 14.72
CA ILE A 245 3.34 22.30 13.72
C ILE A 245 4.41 23.25 13.16
N GLY A 246 5.66 22.80 13.18
CA GLY A 246 6.85 23.57 12.84
C GLY A 246 7.17 24.57 13.95
N GLY A 247 6.81 25.83 13.72
CA GLY A 247 6.96 26.91 14.69
C GLY A 247 5.91 27.98 14.46
N GLY A 248 5.63 28.80 15.47
CA GLY A 248 4.68 29.90 15.31
C GLY A 248 5.24 30.98 14.37
N PRO A 249 4.40 31.69 13.60
CA PRO A 249 4.88 32.84 12.85
C PRO A 249 5.41 33.92 13.82
N PRO A 250 6.21 34.87 13.35
CA PRO A 250 6.72 35.95 14.20
C PRO A 250 5.61 36.60 15.03
N GLY A 251 5.74 36.56 16.37
CA GLY A 251 4.73 37.08 17.30
C GLY A 251 3.67 36.08 17.76
N TRP A 252 3.79 34.79 17.44
CA TRP A 252 2.92 33.75 18.00
C TRP A 252 3.04 33.67 19.53
N PRO A 253 1.92 33.59 20.26
CA PRO A 253 1.92 33.42 21.72
C PRO A 253 2.38 32.02 22.13
N GLU A 254 3.61 31.93 22.65
CA GLU A 254 4.22 30.66 23.03
C GLU A 254 3.51 29.95 24.19
N ASP A 255 2.74 30.67 24.99
CA ASP A 255 1.92 30.08 26.04
C ASP A 255 0.72 29.29 25.50
N LEU A 256 0.30 29.49 24.24
CA LEU A 256 -0.83 28.76 23.63
C LEU A 256 -0.49 27.36 23.12
N ARG A 257 0.78 26.94 23.08
CA ARG A 257 1.15 25.60 22.59
C ARG A 257 1.39 24.64 23.77
N ASP A 258 0.90 23.42 23.64
CA ASP A 258 1.15 22.34 24.61
C ASP A 258 2.25 21.38 24.11
N ALA A 259 2.40 21.28 22.79
CA ALA A 259 3.49 20.55 22.15
C ALA A 259 3.80 21.13 20.76
N VAL A 260 5.01 20.86 20.27
CA VAL A 260 5.46 21.19 18.92
C VAL A 260 5.80 19.92 18.14
N LEU A 261 5.37 19.86 16.88
CA LEU A 261 5.71 18.80 15.92
C LEU A 261 6.49 19.37 14.74
N GLY A 262 7.69 18.83 14.49
CA GLY A 262 8.54 19.20 13.35
C GLY A 262 9.54 20.31 13.66
N GLY A 263 10.73 20.21 13.05
CA GLY A 263 11.84 21.15 13.26
C GLY A 263 12.77 20.81 14.45
N PRO A 264 13.98 21.39 14.49
CA PRO A 264 14.94 21.14 15.56
C PRO A 264 14.50 21.80 16.87
N GLY A 265 14.43 21.02 17.95
CA GLY A 265 14.04 21.50 19.29
C GLY A 265 12.55 21.41 19.62
N ALA A 266 11.74 20.80 18.74
CA ALA A 266 10.34 20.46 19.00
C ALA A 266 10.22 19.26 19.97
N ASP A 267 9.08 19.14 20.66
CA ASP A 267 8.76 17.97 21.50
C ASP A 267 8.72 16.68 20.68
N PHE A 268 8.24 16.79 19.43
CA PHE A 268 8.24 15.73 18.44
C PHE A 268 9.03 16.19 17.20
N PRO A 269 10.37 16.03 17.20
CA PRO A 269 11.20 16.49 16.08
C PRO A 269 11.14 15.52 14.89
N GLY A 270 11.32 16.04 13.68
CA GLY A 270 11.40 15.23 12.46
C GLY A 270 11.05 16.00 11.19
N ASP A 271 11.29 15.37 10.04
CA ASP A 271 10.84 15.87 8.73
C ASP A 271 9.35 15.55 8.56
N LEU A 272 8.53 16.58 8.38
CA LEU A 272 7.09 16.43 8.22
C LEU A 272 6.68 15.78 6.88
N SER A 273 7.64 15.63 5.95
CA SER A 273 7.50 14.88 4.70
C SER A 273 7.80 13.38 4.87
N ASP A 274 8.37 12.97 6.00
CA ASP A 274 8.70 11.58 6.35
C ASP A 274 7.58 10.97 7.21
N PRO A 275 6.89 9.91 6.74
CA PRO A 275 5.88 9.21 7.55
C PRO A 275 6.39 8.72 8.91
N ASP A 276 7.66 8.34 9.01
CA ASP A 276 8.24 7.77 10.23
C ASP A 276 8.44 8.82 11.33
N ALA A 277 8.60 10.10 10.95
CA ALA A 277 8.72 11.21 11.89
C ALA A 277 7.48 11.38 12.79
N TYR A 278 6.32 10.85 12.38
CA TYR A 278 5.07 10.94 13.15
C TYR A 278 4.91 9.85 14.19
N ARG A 279 5.78 8.83 14.21
CA ARG A 279 5.63 7.67 15.10
C ARG A 279 5.53 8.08 16.58
N ALA A 280 6.46 8.93 17.03
CA ALA A 280 6.51 9.35 18.43
C ALA A 280 5.26 10.13 18.87
N ILE A 281 4.72 11.00 18.00
CA ILE A 281 3.50 11.75 18.33
C ILE A 281 2.25 10.90 18.19
N LEU A 282 2.20 9.95 17.26
CA LEU A 282 1.09 9.01 17.13
C LEU A 282 1.04 8.06 18.34
N ASP A 283 2.20 7.63 18.86
CA ASP A 283 2.30 6.87 20.11
C ASP A 283 1.86 7.70 21.33
N HIS A 284 2.16 9.00 21.34
CA HIS A 284 1.64 9.93 22.34
C HIS A 284 0.11 10.04 22.25
N VAL A 285 -0.44 10.29 21.05
CA VAL A 285 -1.88 10.40 20.81
C VAL A 285 -2.63 9.09 21.08
N ALA A 286 -1.99 7.94 20.90
CA ALA A 286 -2.56 6.64 21.24
C ALA A 286 -2.70 6.46 22.76
N ARG A 287 -1.76 6.98 23.55
CA ARG A 287 -1.77 6.88 25.02
C ARG A 287 -2.63 7.96 25.67
N GLU A 288 -2.46 9.20 25.23
CA GLU A 288 -3.01 10.40 25.86
C GLU A 288 -4.23 10.97 25.13
N GLY A 289 -4.66 10.33 24.03
CA GLY A 289 -5.71 10.83 23.15
C GLY A 289 -5.26 11.96 22.21
N ARG A 290 -6.12 12.29 21.23
CA ARG A 290 -5.87 13.40 20.28
C ARG A 290 -5.77 14.75 20.99
N PHE A 291 -5.04 15.68 20.39
CA PHE A 291 -5.11 17.09 20.75
C PHE A 291 -6.49 17.64 20.40
N ASP A 292 -6.96 18.64 21.14
CA ASP A 292 -8.24 19.26 20.84
C ASP A 292 -8.16 20.19 19.62
N TYR A 293 -6.97 20.74 19.38
CA TYR A 293 -6.71 21.64 18.26
C TYR A 293 -5.28 21.50 17.73
N VAL A 294 -5.10 21.69 16.42
CA VAL A 294 -3.79 21.80 15.79
C VAL A 294 -3.67 23.08 14.96
N VAL A 295 -2.52 23.76 15.03
CA VAL A 295 -2.22 24.95 14.23
C VAL A 295 -1.03 24.69 13.31
N VAL A 296 -1.21 24.96 12.02
CA VAL A 296 -0.24 24.69 10.95
C VAL A 296 0.09 25.98 10.20
N PRO A 297 1.00 26.83 10.73
CA PRO A 297 1.28 28.12 10.15
C PRO A 297 2.40 28.06 9.11
N HIS A 298 2.08 28.29 7.84
CA HIS A 298 3.06 28.45 6.75
C HIS A 298 4.03 27.25 6.63
N VAL A 299 3.55 26.02 6.89
CA VAL A 299 4.35 24.80 6.76
C VAL A 299 4.06 24.05 5.46
N ALA A 300 2.77 23.89 5.13
CA ALA A 300 2.35 22.96 4.07
C ALA A 300 2.96 23.28 2.70
N GLN A 301 3.15 24.56 2.38
CA GLN A 301 3.73 25.00 1.10
C GLN A 301 5.23 24.73 0.96
N LEU A 302 5.91 24.39 2.06
CA LEU A 302 7.35 24.12 2.13
C LEU A 302 7.69 22.63 1.97
N LEU A 303 6.72 21.75 2.19
CA LEU A 303 6.99 20.32 2.30
C LEU A 303 7.27 19.69 0.94
N ALA A 304 8.22 18.75 0.93
CA ALA A 304 8.44 17.90 -0.23
C ALA A 304 7.24 16.97 -0.47
N ARG A 305 6.57 16.52 0.61
CA ARG A 305 5.38 15.65 0.57
C ARG A 305 4.26 16.13 1.51
N PRO A 306 3.51 17.20 1.17
CA PRO A 306 2.46 17.75 2.01
C PRO A 306 1.33 16.77 2.37
N LEU A 307 1.00 15.76 1.55
CA LEU A 307 0.01 14.71 1.87
C LEU A 307 0.36 14.01 3.16
N THR A 308 1.65 13.81 3.43
CA THR A 308 2.10 13.11 4.63
C THR A 308 1.63 13.88 5.86
N LEU A 309 1.84 15.20 5.91
CA LEU A 309 1.28 16.05 6.96
C LEU A 309 -0.26 16.07 6.93
N LEU A 310 -0.87 16.40 5.79
CA LEU A 310 -2.32 16.62 5.67
C LEU A 310 -3.15 15.39 6.07
N ARG A 311 -2.68 14.18 5.74
CA ARG A 311 -3.33 12.91 6.13
C ARG A 311 -3.22 12.61 7.63
N ARG A 312 -2.23 13.17 8.33
CA ARG A 312 -2.03 12.95 9.77
C ARG A 312 -2.78 13.95 10.63
N LEU A 313 -3.08 15.14 10.14
CA LEU A 313 -3.78 16.17 10.92
C LEU A 313 -5.06 15.66 11.63
N PRO A 314 -5.99 14.94 10.99
CA PRO A 314 -7.18 14.40 11.67
C PRO A 314 -6.88 13.26 12.67
N LEU A 315 -5.73 12.60 12.53
CA LEU A 315 -5.28 11.58 13.47
C LEU A 315 -4.66 12.22 14.71
N LEU A 316 -4.08 13.41 14.57
CA LEU A 316 -3.42 14.13 15.65
C LEU A 316 -4.39 14.98 16.47
N ALA A 317 -5.40 15.59 15.83
CA ALA A 317 -6.32 16.51 16.50
C ALA A 317 -7.78 16.40 16.05
N GLU A 318 -8.70 16.82 16.91
CA GLU A 318 -10.16 16.87 16.63
C GLU A 318 -10.55 18.00 15.66
N ALA A 319 -9.77 19.08 15.65
CA ALA A 319 -9.96 20.24 14.79
C ALA A 319 -8.61 20.93 14.53
N GLY A 320 -8.56 21.82 13.56
CA GLY A 320 -7.35 22.58 13.33
C GLY A 320 -7.51 23.78 12.42
N TRP A 321 -6.40 24.50 12.31
CA TRP A 321 -6.27 25.70 11.51
C TRP A 321 -4.95 25.68 10.73
N LEU A 322 -5.04 25.78 9.41
CA LEU A 322 -3.91 25.85 8.51
C LEU A 322 -3.82 27.24 7.88
N THR A 323 -2.62 27.80 7.82
CA THR A 323 -2.39 29.04 7.07
C THR A 323 -1.26 28.88 6.06
N ALA A 324 -1.38 29.58 4.95
CA ALA A 324 -0.34 29.65 3.92
C ALA A 324 -0.49 30.97 3.15
N PRO A 325 0.58 31.46 2.49
CA PRO A 325 0.41 32.50 1.49
C PRO A 325 -0.60 32.06 0.44
N SER A 326 -1.49 32.97 0.04
CA SER A 326 -2.55 32.64 -0.91
C SER A 326 -2.02 32.48 -2.33
N ARG A 327 -2.82 31.87 -3.20
CA ARG A 327 -2.53 31.83 -4.65
C ARG A 327 -2.24 33.21 -5.26
N PHE A 328 -2.86 34.28 -4.76
CA PHE A 328 -2.63 35.63 -5.30
C PHE A 328 -1.24 36.14 -4.97
N LEU A 329 -0.76 35.88 -3.75
CA LEU A 329 0.59 36.22 -3.35
C LEU A 329 1.62 35.38 -4.10
N GLU A 330 1.40 34.07 -4.19
CA GLU A 330 2.33 33.14 -4.85
C GLU A 330 2.50 33.37 -6.35
N LEU A 331 1.53 34.03 -6.99
CA LEU A 331 1.61 34.39 -8.41
C LEU A 331 2.18 35.79 -8.65
N MET A 332 2.37 36.63 -7.63
CA MET A 332 2.96 37.96 -7.80
C MET A 332 4.48 37.91 -7.69
N LYS A 333 5.19 38.77 -8.44
CA LYS A 333 6.62 38.99 -8.21
C LYS A 333 6.83 39.89 -7.00
N ILE A 334 7.08 39.27 -5.84
CA ILE A 334 7.25 39.95 -4.55
C ILE A 334 8.72 39.96 -4.08
N GLU A 335 9.51 38.94 -4.42
CA GLU A 335 10.93 38.80 -4.06
C GLU A 335 11.80 38.62 -5.31
N GLY A 336 12.02 39.70 -6.05
CA GLY A 336 12.89 39.68 -7.24
C GLY A 336 12.20 39.11 -8.48
N PRO A 337 12.90 38.31 -9.32
CA PRO A 337 12.39 37.91 -10.63
C PRO A 337 11.37 36.76 -10.59
N HIS A 338 11.23 36.08 -9.45
CA HIS A 338 10.38 34.89 -9.27
C HIS A 338 8.99 35.27 -8.77
N ARG A 339 7.98 34.47 -9.11
CA ARG A 339 6.63 34.58 -8.56
C ARG A 339 6.58 33.96 -7.16
N GLY A 340 5.94 34.65 -6.22
CA GLY A 340 5.81 34.22 -4.82
C GLY A 340 7.15 34.11 -4.10
N TYR A 341 7.22 33.23 -3.11
CA TYR A 341 8.46 32.90 -2.43
C TYR A 341 9.14 31.71 -3.14
N ALA A 342 10.41 31.87 -3.51
CA ALA A 342 11.12 30.89 -4.36
C ALA A 342 11.31 29.50 -3.71
N HIS A 343 11.24 29.44 -2.37
CA HIS A 343 11.40 28.21 -1.60
C HIS A 343 10.07 27.46 -1.35
N HIS A 344 8.94 27.99 -1.83
CA HIS A 344 7.64 27.32 -1.73
C HIS A 344 7.47 26.36 -2.91
N GLY A 345 7.20 25.09 -2.62
CA GLY A 345 6.98 24.04 -3.63
C GLY A 345 5.52 23.94 -4.07
N TRP A 346 4.59 24.53 -3.33
CA TRP A 346 3.15 24.39 -3.54
C TRP A 346 2.42 25.73 -3.48
N ILE A 347 1.40 25.88 -4.32
CA ILE A 347 0.42 26.96 -4.28
C ILE A 347 -0.85 26.40 -3.66
N LEU A 348 -1.31 26.99 -2.56
CA LEU A 348 -2.50 26.53 -1.83
C LEU A 348 -3.69 27.44 -2.10
N ASP A 349 -4.86 26.85 -2.26
CA ASP A 349 -6.15 27.56 -2.30
C ASP A 349 -7.28 26.72 -1.69
N HIS A 350 -8.49 27.28 -1.61
CA HIS A 350 -9.67 26.60 -1.09
C HIS A 350 -10.87 26.74 -2.01
N HIS A 351 -11.33 25.61 -2.57
CA HIS A 351 -12.46 25.52 -3.49
C HIS A 351 -13.63 24.80 -2.82
N GLY A 352 -14.77 25.48 -2.66
CA GLY A 352 -15.95 24.89 -2.01
C GLY A 352 -15.68 24.56 -0.54
N ASP A 353 -15.56 23.27 -0.23
CA ASP A 353 -15.18 22.74 1.09
C ASP A 353 -13.89 21.91 1.07
N THR A 354 -13.04 22.11 0.06
CA THR A 354 -11.80 21.35 -0.20
C THR A 354 -10.58 22.28 -0.26
N LEU A 355 -9.50 21.89 0.43
CA LEU A 355 -8.19 22.53 0.38
C LEU A 355 -7.44 21.99 -0.84
N VAL A 356 -7.09 22.82 -1.80
CA VAL A 356 -6.45 22.39 -3.03
C VAL A 356 -5.00 22.84 -3.04
N LEU A 357 -4.09 21.95 -3.39
CA LEU A 357 -2.67 22.23 -3.55
C LEU A 357 -2.26 21.97 -5.00
N ALA A 358 -1.67 22.98 -5.65
CA ALA A 358 -1.09 22.85 -6.97
C ALA A 358 0.45 22.93 -6.88
N PRO A 359 1.21 22.08 -7.59
CA PRO A 359 2.65 22.18 -7.61
C PRO A 359 3.09 23.51 -8.21
N LYS A 360 4.04 24.18 -7.58
CA LYS A 360 4.60 25.44 -8.07
C LYS A 360 5.61 25.17 -9.17
N THR A 361 5.11 24.93 -10.38
CA THR A 361 5.94 24.56 -11.53
C THR A 361 6.69 25.79 -12.09
N PRO A 362 7.93 25.64 -12.63
CA PRO A 362 8.65 26.75 -13.26
C PRO A 362 7.89 27.44 -14.40
N LEU A 363 6.90 26.75 -14.98
CA LEU A 363 6.03 27.26 -16.04
C LEU A 363 5.33 28.57 -15.66
N ILE A 364 4.97 28.77 -14.38
CA ILE A 364 4.26 29.97 -13.92
C ILE A 364 5.05 31.25 -14.18
N GLU A 365 6.39 31.17 -14.26
CA GLU A 365 7.25 32.31 -14.55
C GLU A 365 7.06 32.84 -15.98
N HIS A 366 6.60 31.98 -16.88
CA HIS A 366 6.38 32.27 -18.29
C HIS A 366 4.91 32.60 -18.62
N LEU A 367 4.02 32.51 -17.64
CA LEU A 367 2.62 32.87 -17.78
C LEU A 367 2.39 34.36 -17.46
N THR A 368 1.47 34.99 -18.17
CA THR A 368 1.04 36.37 -17.91
C THR A 368 -0.28 36.36 -17.17
N TYR A 369 -0.40 37.09 -16.06
CA TYR A 369 -1.64 37.16 -15.28
C TYR A 369 -2.24 38.58 -15.31
N PRO A 370 -3.30 38.86 -16.08
CA PRO A 370 -3.86 40.21 -16.22
C PRO A 370 -4.34 40.84 -14.90
N GLY A 371 -4.71 40.03 -13.90
CA GLY A 371 -5.13 40.50 -12.57
C GLY A 371 -3.99 40.89 -11.62
N GLU A 372 -2.72 40.65 -11.98
CA GLU A 372 -1.56 40.83 -11.09
C GLU A 372 -1.46 42.25 -10.49
N ALA A 373 -1.73 43.28 -11.30
CA ALA A 373 -1.65 44.67 -10.85
C ALA A 373 -2.74 45.03 -9.82
N GLU A 374 -3.92 44.40 -9.89
CA GLU A 374 -5.03 44.61 -8.97
C GLU A 374 -4.75 43.94 -7.62
N TRP A 375 -4.22 42.71 -7.63
CA TRP A 375 -3.97 41.96 -6.40
C TRP A 375 -2.94 42.63 -5.49
N ARG A 376 -1.96 43.35 -6.05
CA ARG A 376 -1.01 44.17 -5.28
C ARG A 376 -1.69 45.22 -4.40
N GLN A 377 -2.91 45.63 -4.75
CA GLN A 377 -3.69 46.63 -4.02
C GLN A 377 -4.71 46.01 -3.06
N ARG A 378 -4.72 44.68 -2.91
CA ARG A 378 -5.69 43.90 -2.13
C ARG A 378 -5.00 43.14 -1.00
N PRO A 379 -4.53 43.84 0.06
CA PRO A 379 -3.87 43.19 1.19
C PRO A 379 -4.78 42.15 1.86
N ASP A 380 -6.10 42.33 1.81
CA ASP A 380 -7.13 41.42 2.32
C ASP A 380 -7.15 40.03 1.67
N ARG A 381 -6.29 39.77 0.68
CA ARG A 381 -6.25 38.50 -0.07
C ARG A 381 -4.93 37.75 0.00
N LEU A 382 -3.97 38.19 0.79
CA LEU A 382 -2.59 37.71 0.73
C LEU A 382 -2.33 36.40 1.50
N GLU A 383 -3.19 36.05 2.45
CA GLU A 383 -3.07 34.81 3.22
C GLU A 383 -4.34 33.97 3.12
N LEU A 384 -4.15 32.69 2.81
CA LEU A 384 -5.17 31.66 2.93
C LEU A 384 -5.18 31.14 4.37
N GLN A 385 -6.38 31.08 4.94
CA GLN A 385 -6.63 30.45 6.24
C GLN A 385 -7.73 29.41 6.08
N VAL A 386 -7.45 28.17 6.49
CA VAL A 386 -8.38 27.04 6.42
C VAL A 386 -8.60 26.46 7.81
N GLY A 387 -9.83 26.59 8.31
CA GLY A 387 -10.28 25.94 9.53
C GLY A 387 -11.01 24.64 9.21
N TRP A 388 -10.77 23.60 9.99
CA TRP A 388 -11.42 22.30 9.83
C TRP A 388 -11.76 21.67 11.18
N ARG A 389 -12.75 20.76 11.18
CA ARG A 389 -13.14 19.95 12.33
C ARG A 389 -13.53 18.55 11.86
N GLY A 390 -13.05 17.52 12.57
CA GLY A 390 -13.32 16.11 12.30
C GLY A 390 -12.47 15.55 11.16
N ALA A 391 -12.67 16.04 9.93
CA ALA A 391 -11.86 15.66 8.78
C ALA A 391 -11.40 16.89 8.00
N LEU A 392 -10.25 16.76 7.35
CA LEU A 392 -9.68 17.74 6.43
C LEU A 392 -9.83 17.20 5.01
N ARG A 393 -10.63 17.87 4.18
CA ARG A 393 -10.75 17.56 2.76
C ARG A 393 -9.69 18.31 1.99
N PHE A 394 -8.88 17.59 1.25
CA PHE A 394 -7.87 18.19 0.41
C PHE A 394 -7.66 17.41 -0.88
N GLU A 395 -7.14 18.11 -1.88
CA GLU A 395 -6.78 17.59 -3.19
C GLU A 395 -5.40 18.12 -3.56
N VAL A 396 -4.56 17.26 -4.13
CA VAL A 396 -3.25 17.67 -4.64
C VAL A 396 -3.22 17.39 -6.13
N LEU A 397 -3.26 18.48 -6.89
CA LEU A 397 -3.35 18.46 -8.34
C LEU A 397 -2.05 17.91 -8.94
N GLY A 398 -2.15 16.87 -9.76
CA GLY A 398 -0.99 16.19 -10.35
C GLY A 398 -0.25 15.24 -9.38
N GLY A 399 -0.73 15.05 -8.15
CA GLY A 399 -0.14 14.13 -7.16
C GLY A 399 1.15 14.62 -6.50
N GLU A 400 1.83 13.71 -5.78
CA GLU A 400 3.16 13.94 -5.20
C GLU A 400 4.21 13.12 -5.97
N GLY A 401 5.06 13.81 -6.72
CA GLY A 401 6.00 13.20 -7.66
C GLY A 401 6.60 14.27 -8.55
N GLY A 402 7.48 13.90 -9.48
CA GLY A 402 8.09 14.86 -10.42
C GLY A 402 7.07 15.78 -11.11
N LEU A 403 7.53 16.91 -11.65
CA LEU A 403 6.66 17.90 -12.29
C LEU A 403 5.84 17.26 -13.44
N PRO A 404 4.52 17.50 -13.52
CA PRO A 404 3.70 16.97 -14.61
C PRO A 404 4.15 17.53 -15.97
N PRO A 405 3.93 16.80 -17.08
CA PRO A 405 4.18 17.29 -18.43
C PRO A 405 3.51 18.65 -18.68
N ARG A 406 4.08 19.47 -19.57
CA ARG A 406 3.66 20.87 -19.78
C ARG A 406 2.15 21.04 -19.99
N ASP A 407 1.52 20.21 -20.81
CA ASP A 407 0.10 20.38 -21.14
C ASP A 407 -0.83 19.94 -20.01
N GLU A 408 -0.43 18.92 -19.24
CA GLU A 408 -1.10 18.55 -17.99
C GLU A 408 -0.92 19.64 -16.94
N ALA A 409 0.31 20.18 -16.79
CA ALA A 409 0.57 21.32 -15.93
C ALA A 409 -0.27 22.55 -16.32
N LEU A 410 -0.41 22.85 -17.62
CA LEU A 410 -1.28 23.92 -18.12
C LEU A 410 -2.76 23.65 -17.85
N SER A 411 -3.22 22.41 -18.02
CA SER A 411 -4.60 22.01 -17.74
C SER A 411 -4.94 22.14 -16.25
N LEU A 412 -4.07 21.60 -15.38
CA LEU A 412 -4.18 21.69 -13.93
C LEU A 412 -4.15 23.14 -13.45
N LEU A 413 -3.20 23.94 -13.94
CA LEU A 413 -3.11 25.36 -13.61
C LEU A 413 -4.30 26.14 -14.18
N GLY A 414 -4.78 25.81 -15.37
CA GLY A 414 -5.95 26.46 -15.99
C GLY A 414 -7.23 26.26 -15.18
N GLY A 415 -7.48 25.05 -14.69
CA GLY A 415 -8.61 24.75 -13.80
C GLY A 415 -8.43 25.29 -12.38
N PHE A 416 -7.22 25.25 -11.83
CA PHE A 416 -6.93 25.77 -10.49
C PHE A 416 -7.00 27.29 -10.42
N LEU A 417 -6.62 27.97 -11.51
CA LEU A 417 -6.57 29.42 -11.61
C LEU A 417 -7.81 30.02 -12.30
N GLU A 418 -8.94 29.30 -12.35
CA GLU A 418 -10.19 29.89 -12.86
C GLU A 418 -10.54 31.21 -12.12
N GLY A 419 -10.69 32.30 -12.89
CA GLY A 419 -10.82 33.69 -12.39
C GLY A 419 -9.52 34.50 -12.32
N VAL A 420 -8.38 33.85 -12.60
CA VAL A 420 -7.04 34.41 -12.77
C VAL A 420 -6.62 34.04 -14.21
N THR A 421 -7.08 34.80 -15.21
CA THR A 421 -6.78 34.46 -16.62
C THR A 421 -5.28 34.50 -16.88
N ALA A 422 -4.77 33.61 -17.72
CA ALA A 422 -3.40 33.69 -18.19
C ALA A 422 -3.30 33.33 -19.67
N ASP A 423 -2.70 34.22 -20.46
CA ASP A 423 -2.43 33.98 -21.88
C ASP A 423 -1.01 33.43 -22.02
N ALA A 424 -0.89 32.28 -22.70
CA ALA A 424 0.41 31.72 -23.07
C ALA A 424 1.05 32.60 -24.16
N ALA A 425 2.31 33.00 -23.96
CA ALA A 425 3.07 33.65 -25.02
C ALA A 425 3.22 32.68 -26.21
N ALA A 426 2.83 33.15 -27.40
CA ALA A 426 2.79 32.34 -28.60
C ALA A 426 4.19 31.96 -29.08
N GLU A 427 4.47 30.67 -29.22
CA GLU A 427 5.49 30.16 -30.14
C GLU A 427 5.21 28.70 -30.55
N ALA A 428 5.05 28.55 -31.88
CA ALA A 428 5.14 27.39 -32.77
C ALA A 428 4.51 26.03 -32.39
N GLU A 429 3.37 25.74 -33.02
CA GLU A 429 2.86 24.39 -33.27
C GLU A 429 3.87 23.56 -34.08
N THR A 430 4.23 22.38 -33.58
CA THR A 430 4.65 21.23 -34.40
C THR A 430 3.97 19.97 -33.90
N ALA A 431 3.64 19.08 -34.85
CA ALA A 431 2.77 17.92 -34.70
C ALA A 431 3.07 17.05 -33.46
N GLU A 432 2.01 16.61 -32.78
CA GLU A 432 2.05 15.78 -31.56
C GLU A 432 2.92 14.54 -31.74
N ALA A 433 4.13 14.61 -31.17
CA ALA A 433 4.98 13.48 -30.89
C ALA A 433 4.59 12.94 -29.50
N SER A 434 4.55 11.62 -29.32
CA SER A 434 4.46 10.98 -27.99
C SER A 434 5.44 11.64 -27.00
N PRO A 435 5.12 11.78 -25.70
CA PRO A 435 6.04 12.32 -24.70
C PRO A 435 7.45 11.70 -24.76
N ILE A 436 7.53 10.39 -25.05
CA ILE A 436 8.79 9.66 -25.24
C ILE A 436 9.54 10.14 -26.49
N ALA A 437 8.84 10.46 -27.58
CA ALA A 437 9.46 10.93 -28.82
C ALA A 437 10.00 12.36 -28.69
N ALA A 438 9.33 13.22 -27.94
CA ALA A 438 9.84 14.56 -27.62
C ALA A 438 11.08 14.49 -26.71
N GLU A 439 11.02 13.67 -25.65
CA GLU A 439 12.14 13.44 -24.75
C GLU A 439 13.33 12.78 -25.47
N LEU A 440 13.06 11.81 -26.36
CA LEU A 440 14.07 11.17 -27.20
C LEU A 440 14.77 12.20 -28.09
N ALA A 441 14.02 13.08 -28.75
CA ALA A 441 14.61 14.10 -29.61
C ALA A 441 15.55 15.04 -28.83
N GLN A 442 15.12 15.47 -27.64
CA GLN A 442 15.95 16.30 -26.76
C GLN A 442 17.19 15.55 -26.26
N THR A 443 17.04 14.30 -25.86
CA THR A 443 18.12 13.46 -25.33
C THR A 443 19.15 13.13 -26.41
N VAL A 444 18.71 12.85 -27.64
CA VAL A 444 19.60 12.66 -28.80
C VAL A 444 20.36 13.94 -29.14
N ALA A 445 19.68 15.10 -29.08
CA ALA A 445 20.34 16.38 -29.28
C ALA A 445 21.43 16.62 -28.23
N ALA A 446 21.15 16.33 -26.95
CA ALA A 446 22.13 16.44 -25.87
C ALA A 446 23.31 15.44 -25.99
N ALA A 447 23.05 14.20 -26.43
CA ALA A 447 24.11 13.21 -26.66
C ALA A 447 25.09 13.64 -27.78
N ARG A 448 24.54 14.25 -28.84
CA ARG A 448 25.27 14.70 -30.03
C ARG A 448 25.73 16.16 -29.98
N ASP A 449 25.50 16.86 -28.87
CA ASP A 449 25.92 18.26 -28.71
C ASP A 449 27.46 18.36 -28.75
N PRO A 450 28.04 19.16 -29.66
CA PRO A 450 29.48 19.38 -29.74
C PRO A 450 30.03 20.37 -28.70
N ASP A 451 29.22 20.96 -27.81
CA ASP A 451 29.66 21.95 -26.80
C ASP A 451 30.72 21.35 -25.82
N PRO A 452 31.91 21.98 -25.69
CA PRO A 452 32.97 21.55 -24.77
C PRO A 452 32.64 21.64 -23.26
N GLY A 453 31.50 22.21 -22.85
CA GLY A 453 31.14 22.35 -21.44
C GLY A 453 30.68 21.06 -20.74
N LEU A 454 30.16 20.08 -21.49
CA LEU A 454 29.65 18.82 -20.93
C LEU A 454 30.72 17.73 -20.95
N HIS A 455 31.06 17.22 -19.77
CA HIS A 455 32.04 16.14 -19.64
C HIS A 455 31.60 14.86 -20.38
N ALA A 456 32.54 14.11 -20.96
CA ALA A 456 32.28 12.93 -21.79
C ALA A 456 31.42 11.85 -21.09
N LEU A 457 31.58 11.68 -19.77
CA LEU A 457 30.70 10.83 -18.95
C LEU A 457 29.23 11.27 -18.95
N GLY A 458 28.96 12.59 -18.91
CA GLY A 458 27.60 13.13 -19.01
C GLY A 458 27.00 12.87 -20.39
N ARG A 459 27.81 12.98 -21.45
CA ARG A 459 27.40 12.60 -22.81
C ARG A 459 27.10 11.10 -22.93
N LEU A 460 27.94 10.24 -22.34
CA LEU A 460 27.72 8.79 -22.30
C LEU A 460 26.39 8.43 -21.62
N LYS A 461 26.04 9.14 -20.55
CA LYS A 461 24.71 9.02 -19.92
C LYS A 461 23.58 9.38 -20.88
N PHE A 462 23.68 10.49 -21.63
CA PHE A 462 22.64 10.84 -22.62
C PHE A 462 22.51 9.81 -23.74
N TYR A 463 23.62 9.20 -24.19
CA TYR A 463 23.56 8.07 -25.12
C TYR A 463 22.78 6.89 -24.51
N HIS A 464 23.09 6.52 -23.27
CA HIS A 464 22.37 5.49 -22.52
C HIS A 464 20.86 5.79 -22.39
N ASP A 465 20.51 7.03 -22.05
CA ASP A 465 19.12 7.43 -21.87
C ASP A 465 18.37 7.41 -23.22
N ALA A 466 18.99 7.88 -24.30
CA ALA A 466 18.39 7.90 -25.63
C ALA A 466 18.09 6.48 -26.14
N VAL A 467 19.04 5.55 -26.03
CA VAL A 467 18.81 4.16 -26.45
C VAL A 467 17.77 3.45 -25.58
N SER A 468 17.68 3.82 -24.29
CA SER A 468 16.67 3.30 -23.38
C SER A 468 15.26 3.81 -23.73
N LEU A 469 15.12 5.11 -24.05
CA LEU A 469 13.88 5.71 -24.53
C LEU A 469 13.39 5.07 -25.84
N ILE A 470 14.30 4.75 -26.77
CA ILE A 470 13.94 4.04 -28.01
C ILE A 470 13.27 2.69 -27.70
N LEU A 471 13.75 1.97 -26.69
CA LEU A 471 13.20 0.68 -26.29
C LEU A 471 11.90 0.75 -25.50
N CYS A 472 11.40 1.94 -25.14
CA CYS A 472 10.12 2.12 -24.45
C CYS A 472 8.90 2.01 -25.38
N GLU A 473 9.11 2.09 -26.69
CA GLU A 473 8.05 2.07 -27.71
C GLU A 473 8.42 1.09 -28.84
N PRO A 474 7.45 0.65 -29.67
CA PRO A 474 7.71 -0.29 -30.77
C PRO A 474 8.82 0.19 -31.73
N LEU A 475 9.71 -0.72 -32.12
CA LEU A 475 10.80 -0.42 -33.05
C LEU A 475 10.31 -0.40 -34.51
N SER A 476 10.20 0.80 -35.08
CA SER A 476 10.16 0.97 -36.53
C SER A 476 11.56 0.77 -37.14
N PRO A 477 11.68 0.54 -38.47
CA PRO A 477 12.98 0.46 -39.14
C PRO A 477 13.89 1.67 -38.87
N ASP A 478 13.31 2.88 -38.85
CA ASP A 478 14.05 4.12 -38.58
C ASP A 478 14.53 4.20 -37.13
N ARG A 479 13.71 3.74 -36.17
CA ARG A 479 14.09 3.71 -34.75
C ARG A 479 15.16 2.66 -34.48
N LEU A 480 15.09 1.51 -35.13
CA LEU A 480 16.14 0.50 -35.04
C LEU A 480 17.47 1.03 -35.62
N ALA A 481 17.43 1.72 -36.77
CA ALA A 481 18.61 2.34 -37.34
C ALA A 481 19.19 3.44 -36.43
N LEU A 482 18.34 4.25 -35.80
CA LEU A 482 18.76 5.25 -34.82
C LEU A 482 19.39 4.59 -33.57
N PHE A 483 18.77 3.53 -33.05
CA PHE A 483 19.28 2.77 -31.91
C PHE A 483 20.69 2.23 -32.17
N GLU A 484 20.91 1.59 -33.32
CA GLU A 484 22.22 1.06 -33.71
C GLU A 484 23.26 2.18 -33.92
N ALA A 485 22.86 3.30 -34.53
CA ALA A 485 23.75 4.45 -34.72
C ALA A 485 24.20 5.07 -33.40
N LEU A 486 23.29 5.27 -32.45
CA LEU A 486 23.61 5.85 -31.14
C LEU A 486 24.52 4.93 -30.31
N LEU A 487 24.33 3.61 -30.40
CA LEU A 487 25.22 2.64 -29.74
C LEU A 487 26.64 2.70 -30.32
N ALA A 488 26.78 2.74 -31.65
CA ALA A 488 28.08 2.86 -32.31
C ALA A 488 28.78 4.19 -31.97
N GLU A 489 28.03 5.29 -31.90
CA GLU A 489 28.56 6.59 -31.46
C GLU A 489 29.02 6.56 -29.99
N ALA A 490 28.24 5.94 -29.11
CA ALA A 490 28.58 5.81 -27.70
C ALA A 490 29.82 4.94 -27.48
N GLU A 491 29.96 3.85 -28.25
CA GLU A 491 31.14 2.99 -28.27
C GLU A 491 32.41 3.76 -28.67
N ALA A 492 32.31 4.63 -29.68
CA ALA A 492 33.42 5.43 -30.17
C ALA A 492 33.82 6.61 -29.26
N LEU A 493 32.95 7.02 -28.33
CA LEU A 493 33.24 8.13 -27.42
C LEU A 493 34.36 7.72 -26.45
N GLU A 494 35.45 8.47 -26.35
CA GLU A 494 36.44 8.25 -25.28
C GLU A 494 35.98 8.94 -23.99
N VAL A 495 35.99 8.21 -22.87
CA VAL A 495 35.49 8.70 -21.58
C VAL A 495 36.49 8.36 -20.48
N GLU A 496 37.23 9.36 -20.01
CA GLU A 496 37.99 9.29 -18.77
C GLU A 496 37.10 9.74 -17.60
N PRO A 497 37.23 9.20 -16.38
CA PRO A 497 36.44 9.67 -15.24
C PRO A 497 36.85 11.10 -14.81
N PRO A 498 35.90 12.00 -14.48
CA PRO A 498 36.23 13.35 -14.00
C PRO A 498 37.11 13.37 -12.74
N ALA A 499 36.93 12.38 -11.87
CA ALA A 499 37.70 12.11 -10.67
C ALA A 499 37.55 10.61 -10.29
N PRO A 500 38.43 10.03 -9.46
CA PRO A 500 38.43 8.60 -9.15
C PRO A 500 37.08 8.04 -8.68
N GLU A 501 36.30 8.82 -7.93
CA GLU A 501 34.97 8.44 -7.44
C GLU A 501 33.92 8.21 -8.55
N TRP A 502 34.18 8.67 -9.78
CA TRP A 502 33.29 8.50 -10.94
C TRP A 502 33.61 7.29 -11.81
N GLU A 503 34.70 6.57 -11.54
CA GLU A 503 35.13 5.39 -12.33
C GLU A 503 34.02 4.33 -12.42
N GLY A 504 33.31 4.10 -11.30
CA GLY A 504 32.18 3.17 -11.27
C GLY A 504 31.02 3.55 -12.20
N TRP A 505 30.78 4.85 -12.42
CA TRP A 505 29.74 5.32 -13.35
C TRP A 505 30.16 5.13 -14.82
N VAL A 506 31.44 5.30 -15.14
CA VAL A 506 31.98 4.98 -16.48
C VAL A 506 31.77 3.49 -16.77
N ILE A 507 32.18 2.62 -15.85
CA ILE A 507 32.03 1.16 -15.97
C ILE A 507 30.55 0.78 -16.13
N HIS A 508 29.67 1.34 -15.31
CA HIS A 508 28.24 1.06 -15.35
C HIS A 508 27.63 1.37 -16.72
N TYR A 509 27.79 2.59 -17.23
CA TYR A 509 27.20 2.97 -18.52
C TYR A 509 27.80 2.19 -19.67
N ARG A 510 29.11 1.90 -19.65
CA ARG A 510 29.77 1.07 -20.67
C ARG A 510 29.16 -0.31 -20.76
N ILE A 511 29.09 -1.02 -19.63
CA ILE A 511 28.63 -2.41 -19.63
C ILE A 511 27.15 -2.51 -20.01
N VAL A 512 26.31 -1.54 -19.61
CA VAL A 512 24.89 -1.51 -20.04
C VAL A 512 24.78 -1.25 -21.55
N LEU A 513 25.53 -0.30 -22.09
CA LEU A 513 25.57 -0.02 -23.53
C LEU A 513 26.14 -1.20 -24.34
N GLU A 514 27.15 -1.89 -23.82
CA GLU A 514 27.72 -3.11 -24.40
C GLU A 514 26.70 -4.26 -24.44
N ALA A 515 25.83 -4.37 -23.43
CA ALA A 515 24.75 -5.34 -23.44
C ALA A 515 23.77 -5.08 -24.60
N LEU A 516 23.44 -3.80 -24.87
CA LEU A 516 22.55 -3.38 -25.95
C LEU A 516 23.19 -3.47 -27.34
N THR A 517 24.50 -3.27 -27.42
CA THR A 517 25.26 -3.26 -28.68
C THR A 517 25.27 -4.63 -29.34
N ALA A 518 25.10 -4.67 -30.66
CA ALA A 518 25.08 -5.89 -31.46
C ALA A 518 24.11 -6.97 -30.90
N ALA A 519 22.92 -6.55 -30.46
CA ALA A 519 21.88 -7.48 -30.01
C ALA A 519 21.26 -8.28 -31.17
N GLY A 520 21.36 -7.80 -32.41
CA GLY A 520 20.82 -8.52 -33.58
C GLY A 520 19.29 -8.66 -33.54
N LEU A 521 18.58 -7.61 -33.10
CA LEU A 521 17.11 -7.62 -32.97
C LEU A 521 16.40 -7.99 -34.29
N ALA A 522 16.94 -7.53 -35.42
CA ALA A 522 16.46 -7.87 -36.75
C ALA A 522 17.27 -8.99 -37.44
N ALA A 523 18.03 -9.81 -36.70
CA ALA A 523 18.69 -11.02 -37.22
C ALA A 523 17.75 -12.24 -37.11
N PRO A 524 17.92 -13.31 -37.91
CA PRO A 524 17.09 -14.50 -37.80
C PRO A 524 17.14 -15.08 -36.39
N THR A 525 16.01 -15.57 -35.89
CA THR A 525 15.93 -16.19 -34.57
C THR A 525 16.82 -17.44 -34.53
N PRO A 526 17.75 -17.55 -33.57
CA PRO A 526 18.56 -18.75 -33.41
C PRO A 526 17.70 -20.00 -33.20
N PRO A 527 18.12 -21.18 -33.68
CA PRO A 527 17.43 -22.42 -33.35
C PRO A 527 17.50 -22.69 -31.84
N PRO A 528 16.53 -23.43 -31.27
CA PRO A 528 16.60 -23.84 -29.89
C PRO A 528 17.86 -24.69 -29.67
N PRO A 529 18.69 -24.38 -28.66
CA PRO A 529 19.85 -25.21 -28.36
C PRO A 529 19.40 -26.58 -27.83
N ALA A 530 20.23 -27.59 -28.05
CA ALA A 530 19.98 -28.93 -27.52
C ALA A 530 19.94 -28.89 -25.99
N GLU A 531 18.91 -29.51 -25.40
CA GLU A 531 18.84 -29.66 -23.96
C GLU A 531 19.46 -30.97 -23.52
N ALA A 532 20.21 -30.92 -22.42
CA ALA A 532 20.66 -32.11 -21.75
C ALA A 532 19.44 -32.87 -21.19
N PRO A 533 19.48 -34.22 -21.14
CA PRO A 533 18.44 -34.98 -20.47
C PRO A 533 18.30 -34.50 -19.02
N ALA A 534 17.13 -33.98 -18.67
CA ALA A 534 16.83 -33.54 -17.32
C ALA A 534 16.28 -34.70 -16.50
N VAL A 535 16.75 -34.80 -15.25
CA VAL A 535 16.12 -35.64 -14.23
C VAL A 535 15.18 -34.78 -13.41
N PHE A 536 13.98 -35.31 -13.15
CA PHE A 536 12.97 -34.68 -12.32
C PHE A 536 12.72 -35.53 -11.08
N LEU A 537 12.62 -34.90 -9.93
CA LEU A 537 12.33 -35.55 -8.65
C LEU A 537 11.04 -34.94 -8.10
N THR A 538 9.99 -35.74 -7.94
CA THR A 538 8.76 -35.28 -7.30
C THR A 538 8.96 -35.15 -5.79
N GLY A 539 8.17 -34.31 -5.13
CA GLY A 539 8.26 -34.07 -3.68
C GLY A 539 8.01 -35.31 -2.84
N ASP A 540 7.26 -36.28 -3.37
CA ASP A 540 7.03 -37.59 -2.76
C ASP A 540 8.10 -38.65 -3.11
N GLY A 541 9.14 -38.28 -3.85
CA GLY A 541 10.36 -39.06 -4.05
C GLY A 541 10.43 -39.92 -5.31
N GLN A 542 9.52 -39.72 -6.27
CA GLN A 542 9.58 -40.41 -7.57
C GLN A 542 10.54 -39.69 -8.52
N THR A 543 11.47 -40.45 -9.11
CA THR A 543 12.35 -39.95 -10.17
C THR A 543 11.69 -40.15 -11.54
N LEU A 544 11.65 -39.09 -12.34
CA LEU A 544 11.04 -39.05 -13.67
C LEU A 544 12.08 -38.56 -14.69
N ASP A 545 12.00 -39.09 -15.90
CA ASP A 545 12.59 -38.49 -17.09
C ASP A 545 11.61 -37.47 -17.71
N ALA A 546 11.95 -36.91 -18.88
CA ALA A 546 11.10 -35.94 -19.55
C ALA A 546 9.71 -36.51 -19.91
N GLU A 547 9.65 -37.72 -20.48
CA GLU A 547 8.38 -38.37 -20.82
C GLU A 547 7.54 -38.65 -19.57
N GLY A 548 8.20 -39.10 -18.50
CA GLY A 548 7.62 -39.32 -17.18
C GLY A 548 7.05 -38.05 -16.56
N LEU A 549 7.77 -36.92 -16.64
CA LEU A 549 7.28 -35.63 -16.14
C LEU A 549 6.00 -35.19 -16.87
N LYS A 550 5.99 -35.33 -18.19
CA LYS A 550 4.80 -35.00 -19.00
C LYS A 550 3.62 -35.90 -18.62
N ALA A 551 3.83 -37.22 -18.53
CA ALA A 551 2.80 -38.17 -18.13
C ALA A 551 2.28 -37.89 -16.72
N HIS A 552 3.17 -37.48 -15.81
CA HIS A 552 2.83 -37.09 -14.44
C HIS A 552 1.95 -35.82 -14.40
N ALA A 553 2.33 -34.79 -15.16
CA ALA A 553 1.54 -33.58 -15.30
C ALA A 553 0.16 -33.85 -15.93
N ASP A 554 0.08 -34.78 -16.89
CA ASP A 554 -1.18 -35.23 -17.50
C ASP A 554 -2.06 -35.96 -16.47
N ALA A 555 -1.48 -36.83 -15.64
CA ALA A 555 -2.20 -37.55 -14.59
C ALA A 555 -2.75 -36.64 -13.49
N LEU A 556 -2.07 -35.54 -13.19
CA LEU A 556 -2.52 -34.51 -12.25
C LEU A 556 -3.54 -33.52 -12.84
N ASP A 557 -3.89 -33.65 -14.12
CA ASP A 557 -4.66 -32.67 -14.90
C ASP A 557 -4.08 -31.24 -14.82
N ALA A 558 -2.77 -31.10 -14.64
CA ALA A 558 -2.15 -29.80 -14.47
C ALA A 558 -2.44 -28.91 -15.68
N ARG A 559 -3.08 -27.75 -15.46
CA ARG A 559 -3.42 -26.76 -16.49
C ARG A 559 -2.44 -25.61 -16.55
N VAL A 560 -1.68 -25.39 -15.48
CA VAL A 560 -0.67 -24.34 -15.38
C VAL A 560 0.57 -24.85 -14.64
N VAL A 561 1.73 -24.28 -14.95
CA VAL A 561 3.00 -24.59 -14.28
C VAL A 561 3.53 -23.34 -13.60
N PHE A 562 4.02 -23.45 -12.37
CA PHE A 562 4.77 -22.41 -11.68
C PHE A 562 6.24 -22.82 -11.67
N PHE A 563 7.11 -22.01 -12.25
CA PHE A 563 8.50 -22.33 -12.47
C PHE A 563 9.42 -21.26 -11.85
N ALA A 564 10.36 -21.70 -11.03
CA ALA A 564 11.40 -20.85 -10.47
C ALA A 564 12.76 -21.56 -10.53
N ALA A 565 13.83 -20.79 -10.60
CA ALA A 565 15.21 -21.30 -10.52
C ALA A 565 15.99 -20.52 -9.47
N ALA A 566 16.78 -21.22 -8.66
CA ALA A 566 17.67 -20.59 -7.69
C ALA A 566 18.84 -21.51 -7.28
N ASP A 567 19.87 -20.92 -6.68
CA ASP A 567 20.93 -21.69 -6.04
C ASP A 567 20.39 -22.46 -4.82
N ALA A 568 21.16 -23.45 -4.34
CA ALA A 568 20.74 -24.30 -3.22
C ALA A 568 20.38 -23.51 -1.94
N ARG A 569 21.06 -22.37 -1.69
CA ARG A 569 20.81 -21.55 -0.50
C ARG A 569 19.47 -20.83 -0.59
N TYR A 570 19.15 -20.26 -1.75
CA TYR A 570 17.87 -19.62 -1.99
C TYR A 570 16.71 -20.63 -2.06
N VAL A 571 16.97 -21.85 -2.56
CA VAL A 571 16.01 -22.96 -2.48
C VAL A 571 15.66 -23.28 -1.03
N GLU A 572 16.66 -23.42 -0.15
CA GLU A 572 16.45 -23.65 1.28
C GLU A 572 15.62 -22.54 1.95
N LEU A 573 15.86 -21.28 1.58
CA LEU A 573 15.18 -20.14 2.19
C LEU A 573 13.74 -19.95 1.71
N TYR A 574 13.48 -20.14 0.41
CA TYR A 574 12.27 -19.61 -0.22
C TYR A 574 11.40 -20.63 -0.97
N ALA A 575 11.97 -21.74 -1.44
CA ALA A 575 11.23 -22.70 -2.26
C ALA A 575 10.01 -23.28 -1.55
N ARG A 576 10.11 -23.50 -0.23
CA ARG A 576 9.00 -23.96 0.61
C ARG A 576 7.84 -22.99 0.57
N TRP A 577 8.10 -21.70 0.67
CA TRP A 577 7.06 -20.67 0.76
C TRP A 577 6.38 -20.44 -0.58
N LEU A 578 7.14 -20.39 -1.68
CA LEU A 578 6.58 -20.38 -3.03
C LEU A 578 5.65 -21.59 -3.21
N ALA A 579 6.13 -22.80 -2.95
CA ALA A 579 5.35 -24.03 -3.12
C ALA A 579 4.08 -24.07 -2.26
N LEU A 580 4.16 -23.75 -0.96
CA LEU A 580 3.00 -23.71 -0.07
C LEU A 580 1.99 -22.64 -0.49
N SER A 581 2.45 -21.48 -0.95
CA SER A 581 1.55 -20.42 -1.44
C SER A 581 0.76 -20.87 -2.68
N VAL A 582 1.42 -21.56 -3.61
CA VAL A 582 0.74 -22.13 -4.79
C VAL A 582 -0.23 -23.23 -4.38
N LEU A 583 0.19 -24.13 -3.48
CA LEU A 583 -0.67 -25.19 -2.94
C LEU A 583 -1.94 -24.67 -2.28
N LYS A 584 -1.82 -23.56 -1.55
CA LYS A 584 -2.92 -22.96 -0.80
C LYS A 584 -3.87 -22.15 -1.68
N PHE A 585 -3.34 -21.36 -2.61
CA PHE A 585 -4.13 -20.32 -3.28
C PHE A 585 -4.46 -20.60 -4.75
N SER A 586 -3.78 -21.55 -5.40
CA SER A 586 -4.09 -21.85 -6.80
C SER A 586 -5.48 -22.49 -6.91
N ASP A 587 -6.34 -21.84 -7.70
CA ASP A 587 -7.70 -22.29 -8.05
C ASP A 587 -7.73 -23.10 -9.36
N THR A 588 -6.56 -23.34 -9.95
CA THR A 588 -6.37 -24.03 -11.23
C THR A 588 -5.44 -25.22 -11.01
N PRO A 589 -5.75 -26.44 -11.49
CA PRO A 589 -4.85 -27.58 -11.37
C PRO A 589 -3.45 -27.23 -11.88
N PHE A 590 -2.41 -27.58 -11.12
CA PHE A 590 -1.07 -27.04 -11.36
C PHE A 590 0.05 -28.04 -11.11
N LEU A 591 1.24 -27.66 -11.58
CA LEU A 591 2.52 -28.25 -11.20
C LEU A 591 3.47 -27.12 -10.76
N VAL A 592 4.25 -27.33 -9.70
CA VAL A 592 5.35 -26.44 -9.33
C VAL A 592 6.66 -27.12 -9.72
N VAL A 593 7.51 -26.43 -10.47
CA VAL A 593 8.83 -26.92 -10.89
C VAL A 593 9.89 -25.98 -10.33
N ILE A 594 10.80 -26.51 -9.51
CA ILE A 594 11.91 -25.77 -8.89
C ILE A 594 13.22 -26.27 -9.50
N HIS A 595 13.93 -25.39 -10.21
CA HIS A 595 15.25 -25.68 -10.76
C HIS A 595 16.35 -25.29 -9.78
N VAL A 596 17.09 -26.27 -9.29
CA VAL A 596 18.24 -26.11 -8.41
C VAL A 596 19.50 -25.90 -9.25
N ILE A 597 19.99 -24.67 -9.29
CA ILE A 597 21.14 -24.28 -10.12
C ILE A 597 22.41 -24.93 -9.55
N GLY A 598 23.14 -25.69 -10.37
CA GLY A 598 24.30 -26.48 -9.94
C GLY A 598 23.93 -27.65 -9.02
N GLY A 599 22.66 -28.07 -9.05
CA GLY A 599 22.08 -29.03 -8.13
C GLY A 599 21.93 -30.45 -8.66
N ALA A 600 22.32 -30.76 -9.91
CA ALA A 600 22.04 -32.07 -10.53
C ALA A 600 22.45 -33.27 -9.65
N ASP A 601 23.68 -33.26 -9.12
CA ASP A 601 24.21 -34.36 -8.28
C ASP A 601 23.69 -34.34 -6.82
N ARG A 602 23.02 -33.25 -6.41
CA ARG A 602 22.52 -33.03 -5.04
C ARG A 602 21.02 -32.73 -5.01
N LEU A 603 20.30 -33.16 -6.06
CA LEU A 603 18.90 -32.80 -6.25
C LEU A 603 18.01 -33.30 -5.10
N ALA A 604 18.28 -34.52 -4.61
CA ALA A 604 17.57 -35.08 -3.47
C ALA A 604 17.85 -34.34 -2.15
N GLU A 605 19.08 -33.87 -1.95
CA GLU A 605 19.45 -33.07 -0.77
C GLU A 605 18.72 -31.73 -0.79
N ALA A 606 18.70 -31.05 -1.93
CA ALA A 606 17.99 -29.78 -2.11
C ALA A 606 16.46 -29.95 -2.00
N ALA A 607 15.89 -31.02 -2.53
CA ALA A 607 14.47 -31.31 -2.36
C ALA A 607 14.11 -31.54 -0.87
N ALA A 608 14.99 -32.21 -0.12
CA ALA A 608 14.78 -32.48 1.31
C ALA A 608 14.74 -31.20 2.17
N THR A 609 15.42 -30.12 1.78
CA THR A 609 15.36 -28.84 2.54
C THR A 609 14.01 -28.16 2.43
N VAL A 610 13.24 -28.41 1.36
CA VAL A 610 11.92 -27.80 1.13
C VAL A 610 10.84 -28.42 2.03
N ARG A 611 11.00 -29.69 2.41
CA ARG A 611 10.14 -30.42 3.36
C ARG A 611 8.66 -30.45 2.95
N ILE A 612 8.39 -30.66 1.66
CA ILE A 612 7.03 -30.83 1.12
C ILE A 612 6.97 -32.15 0.37
N ALA A 613 6.21 -33.10 0.91
CA ALA A 613 5.97 -34.41 0.30
C ALA A 613 4.67 -34.38 -0.51
N ASP A 614 4.66 -33.64 -1.62
CA ASP A 614 3.51 -33.53 -2.53
C ASP A 614 3.96 -33.79 -3.98
N PRO A 615 3.29 -34.70 -4.72
CA PRO A 615 3.66 -35.04 -6.10
C PRO A 615 3.52 -33.87 -7.07
N ARG A 616 2.79 -32.81 -6.72
CA ARG A 616 2.65 -31.60 -7.54
C ARG A 616 3.89 -30.70 -7.48
N ILE A 617 4.80 -30.93 -6.54
CA ILE A 617 6.06 -30.21 -6.42
C ILE A 617 7.16 -31.05 -7.05
N VAL A 618 7.88 -30.50 -8.00
CA VAL A 618 8.91 -31.19 -8.77
C VAL A 618 10.21 -30.39 -8.74
N PHE A 619 11.32 -31.09 -8.54
CA PHE A 619 12.66 -30.54 -8.55
C PHE A 619 13.41 -31.00 -9.80
N THR A 620 14.22 -30.13 -10.37
CA THR A 620 15.22 -30.49 -11.38
C THR A 620 16.49 -29.68 -11.13
N GLY A 621 17.60 -30.02 -11.77
CA GLY A 621 18.86 -29.30 -11.58
C GLY A 621 19.81 -29.49 -12.76
N ASP A 622 20.81 -28.63 -12.84
CA ASP A 622 21.86 -28.69 -13.84
C ASP A 622 23.26 -28.79 -13.21
N ASP A 623 24.26 -28.84 -14.09
CA ASP A 623 25.68 -28.97 -13.79
C ASP A 623 26.39 -27.60 -13.70
N PHE A 624 25.64 -26.51 -13.47
CA PHE A 624 26.22 -25.17 -13.38
C PHE A 624 27.25 -25.06 -12.24
N ASP A 625 28.50 -24.76 -12.58
CA ASP A 625 29.58 -24.53 -11.64
C ASP A 625 29.88 -23.03 -11.51
N ALA A 626 29.38 -22.44 -10.42
CA ALA A 626 29.61 -21.04 -10.10
C ALA A 626 31.10 -20.69 -9.91
N SER A 627 31.93 -21.66 -9.50
CA SER A 627 33.37 -21.43 -9.29
C SER A 627 34.16 -21.34 -10.60
N ALA A 628 33.60 -21.86 -11.70
CA ALA A 628 34.17 -21.78 -13.03
C ALA A 628 33.83 -20.45 -13.75
N VAL A 629 32.96 -19.62 -13.17
CA VAL A 629 32.56 -18.35 -13.79
C VAL A 629 33.67 -17.31 -13.64
N THR A 630 34.22 -16.87 -14.77
CA THR A 630 35.22 -15.79 -14.84
C THR A 630 34.62 -14.42 -15.18
N THR A 631 33.36 -14.39 -15.60
CA THR A 631 32.62 -13.19 -15.98
C THR A 631 32.44 -12.25 -14.79
N ARG A 632 32.88 -11.00 -14.91
CA ARG A 632 32.73 -9.98 -13.86
C ARG A 632 31.39 -9.27 -13.98
N CYS A 633 30.54 -9.42 -12.97
CA CYS A 633 29.22 -8.79 -12.94
C CYS A 633 29.28 -7.44 -12.22
N TYR A 634 28.80 -6.36 -12.86
CA TYR A 634 28.80 -5.02 -12.31
C TYR A 634 27.38 -4.49 -12.08
N GLU A 635 27.16 -3.81 -10.95
CA GLU A 635 25.99 -3.00 -10.66
C GLU A 635 26.36 -1.50 -10.62
N ALA A 636 25.36 -0.63 -10.76
CA ALA A 636 25.55 0.80 -10.60
C ALA A 636 26.20 1.13 -9.24
N PRO A 637 27.03 2.20 -9.16
CA PRO A 637 27.57 2.68 -7.89
C PRO A 637 26.46 2.93 -6.84
N PRO A 638 26.74 2.71 -5.54
CA PRO A 638 28.06 2.46 -4.95
C PRO A 638 28.49 0.98 -4.93
N LYS A 639 27.65 0.03 -5.39
CA LYS A 639 27.93 -1.40 -5.25
C LYS A 639 29.08 -1.87 -6.15
N GLY A 640 29.06 -1.51 -7.43
CA GLY A 640 30.15 -1.87 -8.36
C GLY A 640 30.21 -3.38 -8.63
N LEU A 641 31.41 -3.97 -8.53
CA LEU A 641 31.66 -5.38 -8.81
C LEU A 641 30.95 -6.29 -7.79
N MET A 642 30.24 -7.30 -8.27
CA MET A 642 29.53 -8.28 -7.45
C MET A 642 30.44 -9.45 -7.05
N ASP A 643 30.30 -9.94 -5.81
CA ASP A 643 31.12 -11.03 -5.26
C ASP A 643 30.71 -12.43 -5.75
N ILE A 644 29.53 -12.57 -6.34
CA ILE A 644 28.97 -13.84 -6.82
C ILE A 644 28.44 -13.66 -8.26
N PRO A 645 28.31 -14.75 -9.05
CA PRO A 645 27.81 -14.68 -10.43
C PRO A 645 26.28 -14.48 -10.49
N VAL A 646 25.81 -13.36 -9.92
CA VAL A 646 24.39 -13.04 -9.76
C VAL A 646 23.64 -12.99 -11.08
N ALA A 647 24.27 -12.44 -12.13
CA ALA A 647 23.72 -12.39 -13.49
C ALA A 647 23.40 -13.79 -14.05
N HIS A 648 24.26 -14.79 -13.78
CA HIS A 648 24.01 -16.17 -14.18
C HIS A 648 22.84 -16.76 -13.40
N TYR A 649 22.83 -16.61 -12.07
CA TYR A 649 21.75 -17.13 -11.23
C TYR A 649 20.37 -16.60 -11.63
N GLN A 650 20.27 -15.29 -11.90
CA GLN A 650 19.02 -14.64 -12.31
C GLN A 650 18.54 -15.06 -13.71
N SER A 651 19.44 -15.58 -14.56
CA SER A 651 19.15 -15.91 -15.96
C SER A 651 18.67 -17.35 -16.18
N VAL A 652 18.99 -18.29 -15.29
CA VAL A 652 18.72 -19.73 -15.51
C VAL A 652 17.25 -20.02 -15.77
N ARG A 653 16.33 -19.37 -15.02
CA ARG A 653 14.88 -19.56 -15.24
C ARG A 653 14.44 -19.20 -16.66
N PHE A 654 15.11 -18.26 -17.32
CA PHE A 654 14.81 -17.91 -18.70
C PHE A 654 15.51 -18.82 -19.71
N GLN A 655 16.75 -19.25 -19.41
CA GLN A 655 17.48 -20.22 -20.23
C GLN A 655 16.80 -21.59 -20.28
N ARG A 656 16.08 -21.99 -19.22
CA ARG A 656 15.41 -23.30 -19.11
C ARG A 656 13.92 -23.28 -19.46
N LEU A 657 13.30 -22.11 -19.56
CA LEU A 657 11.85 -21.98 -19.80
C LEU A 657 11.40 -22.62 -21.13
N GLY A 658 12.16 -22.43 -22.21
CA GLY A 658 11.80 -22.94 -23.53
C GLY A 658 11.57 -24.45 -23.55
N GLY A 659 12.54 -25.21 -23.03
CA GLY A 659 12.43 -26.67 -22.95
C GLY A 659 11.30 -27.16 -22.07
N LEU A 660 11.09 -26.53 -20.91
CA LEU A 660 9.98 -26.88 -20.01
C LEU A 660 8.62 -26.62 -20.67
N LEU A 661 8.49 -25.50 -21.38
CA LEU A 661 7.28 -25.12 -22.10
C LEU A 661 6.97 -26.08 -23.26
N ASP A 662 8.00 -26.47 -24.02
CA ASP A 662 7.89 -27.43 -25.11
C ASP A 662 7.57 -28.84 -24.61
N LEU A 663 8.15 -29.24 -23.48
CA LEU A 663 7.89 -30.54 -22.86
C LEU A 663 6.45 -30.66 -22.35
N LEU A 664 6.02 -29.68 -21.55
CA LEU A 664 4.75 -29.75 -20.83
C LEU A 664 3.56 -29.26 -21.64
N ARG A 665 3.78 -28.42 -22.67
CA ARG A 665 2.74 -27.86 -23.55
C ARG A 665 1.60 -27.19 -22.77
N ARG A 666 1.93 -26.49 -21.69
CA ARG A 666 1.02 -25.79 -20.78
C ARG A 666 1.51 -24.36 -20.53
N PRO A 667 0.64 -23.40 -20.18
CA PRO A 667 1.07 -22.09 -19.69
C PRO A 667 2.00 -22.20 -18.48
N VAL A 668 3.07 -21.41 -18.45
CA VAL A 668 4.06 -21.39 -17.37
C VAL A 668 4.15 -19.97 -16.81
N PHE A 669 3.87 -19.82 -15.51
CA PHE A 669 4.32 -18.66 -14.74
C PHE A 669 5.78 -18.87 -14.35
N VAL A 670 6.66 -17.97 -14.78
CA VAL A 670 8.06 -17.93 -14.36
C VAL A 670 8.24 -16.79 -13.38
N SER A 671 8.75 -17.08 -12.20
CA SER A 671 8.96 -16.07 -11.16
C SER A 671 10.35 -16.14 -10.54
N ASP A 672 10.72 -15.09 -9.81
CA ASP A 672 11.72 -15.26 -8.77
C ASP A 672 11.23 -16.29 -7.72
N ILE A 673 12.18 -16.98 -7.08
CA ILE A 673 11.85 -18.04 -6.12
C ILE A 673 11.25 -17.51 -4.83
N ASP A 674 11.49 -16.23 -4.56
CA ASP A 674 11.00 -15.54 -3.39
C ASP A 674 9.64 -14.89 -3.65
N LEU A 675 8.88 -15.32 -4.65
CA LEU A 675 7.52 -14.81 -4.90
C LEU A 675 6.45 -15.71 -4.23
N LEU A 676 5.38 -15.11 -3.70
CA LEU A 676 4.20 -15.80 -3.15
C LEU A 676 2.96 -15.56 -3.99
N LEU A 677 2.19 -16.63 -4.21
CA LEU A 677 0.80 -16.53 -4.68
C LEU A 677 -0.12 -16.22 -3.51
N GLN A 678 -1.04 -15.26 -3.65
CA GLN A 678 -2.01 -14.89 -2.62
C GLN A 678 -3.48 -15.04 -3.04
N ARG A 679 -3.72 -15.23 -4.34
CA ARG A 679 -5.05 -15.39 -4.92
C ARG A 679 -4.96 -16.33 -6.14
N GLY A 680 -6.07 -17.00 -6.45
CA GLY A 680 -6.21 -17.84 -7.64
C GLY A 680 -5.83 -17.15 -8.95
N VAL A 681 -5.48 -17.95 -9.95
CA VAL A 681 -4.95 -17.53 -11.26
C VAL A 681 -5.92 -17.81 -12.41
N ALA A 682 -7.07 -18.46 -12.17
CA ALA A 682 -7.99 -18.85 -13.24
C ALA A 682 -8.47 -17.65 -14.06
N ASP A 683 -8.89 -16.57 -13.40
CA ASP A 683 -9.36 -15.34 -14.04
C ASP A 683 -8.25 -14.64 -14.83
N LEU A 684 -7.00 -14.73 -14.35
CA LEU A 684 -5.85 -14.16 -15.03
C LEU A 684 -5.47 -14.96 -16.29
N LEU A 685 -5.55 -16.29 -16.20
CA LEU A 685 -5.35 -17.19 -17.34
C LEU A 685 -6.44 -17.02 -18.39
N GLU A 686 -7.68 -16.69 -17.98
CA GLU A 686 -8.78 -16.36 -18.89
C GLU A 686 -8.59 -14.98 -19.52
N ARG A 687 -8.26 -13.95 -18.73
CA ARG A 687 -7.97 -12.59 -19.21
C ARG A 687 -6.92 -12.58 -20.31
N TRP A 688 -5.87 -13.38 -20.13
CA TRP A 688 -4.74 -13.50 -21.07
C TRP A 688 -4.80 -14.80 -21.89
N ALA A 689 -5.99 -15.30 -22.19
CA ALA A 689 -6.16 -16.53 -22.96
C ALA A 689 -5.63 -16.44 -24.39
N ASP A 690 -5.67 -15.23 -24.99
CA ASP A 690 -5.23 -14.97 -26.35
C ASP A 690 -3.82 -14.38 -26.45
N ALA A 691 -3.16 -14.08 -25.33
CA ALA A 691 -1.79 -13.59 -25.30
C ALA A 691 -0.77 -14.74 -25.40
N ASP A 692 0.30 -14.54 -26.16
CA ASP A 692 1.46 -15.44 -26.24
C ASP A 692 2.30 -15.38 -24.95
N LEU A 693 2.51 -14.15 -24.48
CA LEU A 693 3.36 -13.79 -23.34
C LEU A 693 2.65 -12.71 -22.51
N VAL A 694 2.90 -12.67 -21.20
CA VAL A 694 2.53 -11.54 -20.33
C VAL A 694 3.76 -11.13 -19.53
N LEU A 695 4.20 -9.88 -19.69
CA LEU A 695 5.40 -9.33 -19.05
C LEU A 695 5.02 -8.45 -17.86
N ASN A 696 5.95 -8.27 -16.93
CA ASN A 696 5.85 -7.22 -15.91
C ASN A 696 6.60 -5.97 -16.37
N GLU A 697 5.88 -4.88 -16.62
CA GLU A 697 6.44 -3.61 -17.09
C GLU A 697 6.32 -2.51 -16.03
N ASN A 698 7.37 -1.73 -15.86
CA ASN A 698 7.40 -0.55 -15.03
C ASN A 698 7.30 0.71 -15.91
N GLU A 699 6.07 1.20 -16.11
CA GLU A 699 5.84 2.34 -17.00
C GLU A 699 6.53 3.64 -16.56
N ALA A 700 6.80 3.77 -15.26
CA ALA A 700 7.48 4.93 -14.67
C ALA A 700 9.01 4.91 -14.86
N ASN A 701 9.59 3.83 -15.39
CA ASN A 701 11.03 3.72 -15.61
C ASN A 701 11.35 3.53 -17.09
N THR A 702 12.19 4.42 -17.63
CA THR A 702 12.58 4.42 -19.04
C THR A 702 13.87 3.66 -19.31
N GLN A 703 14.63 3.25 -18.28
CA GLN A 703 15.94 2.62 -18.46
C GLN A 703 15.82 1.22 -19.04
N ALA A 704 16.69 0.88 -20.00
CA ALA A 704 16.63 -0.40 -20.71
C ALA A 704 16.68 -1.62 -19.78
N GLY A 705 17.43 -1.54 -18.69
CA GLY A 705 17.56 -2.59 -17.66
C GLY A 705 16.58 -2.49 -16.49
N SER A 706 15.55 -1.65 -16.57
CA SER A 706 14.52 -1.51 -15.51
C SER A 706 13.10 -1.25 -16.02
N ARG A 707 12.91 -1.17 -17.34
CA ARG A 707 11.60 -1.07 -17.99
C ARG A 707 10.79 -2.35 -17.82
N ILE A 708 11.42 -3.51 -18.01
CA ILE A 708 10.82 -4.82 -17.78
C ILE A 708 11.38 -5.40 -16.48
N THR A 709 10.52 -5.67 -15.51
CA THR A 709 10.91 -6.31 -14.26
C THR A 709 10.95 -7.82 -14.47
N ALA A 710 12.09 -8.46 -14.19
CA ALA A 710 12.30 -9.88 -14.45
C ALA A 710 11.70 -10.83 -13.38
N ASN A 711 10.81 -10.34 -12.50
CA ASN A 711 10.31 -11.09 -11.34
C ASN A 711 9.06 -11.95 -11.64
N LEU A 712 8.34 -11.68 -12.75
CA LEU A 712 7.20 -12.47 -13.18
C LEU A 712 6.97 -12.40 -14.70
N LEU A 713 6.75 -13.56 -15.32
CA LEU A 713 6.41 -13.75 -16.73
C LEU A 713 5.35 -14.86 -16.82
N LEU A 714 4.34 -14.70 -17.68
CA LEU A 714 3.49 -15.81 -18.12
C LEU A 714 3.81 -16.14 -19.57
N ALA A 715 4.14 -17.39 -19.87
CA ALA A 715 4.47 -17.86 -21.22
C ALA A 715 3.54 -18.99 -21.66
N ARG A 716 3.00 -18.90 -22.89
CA ARG A 716 2.18 -19.96 -23.51
C ARG A 716 2.96 -20.69 -24.62
N PRO A 717 2.68 -21.98 -24.87
CA PRO A 717 3.41 -22.81 -25.84
C PRO A 717 3.03 -22.50 -27.30
N THR A 718 3.29 -21.27 -27.74
CA THR A 718 2.99 -20.77 -29.10
C THR A 718 4.29 -20.58 -29.91
N PRO A 719 4.21 -20.55 -31.26
CA PRO A 719 5.37 -20.28 -32.10
C PRO A 719 6.02 -18.91 -31.83
N ALA A 720 5.23 -17.90 -31.49
CA ALA A 720 5.74 -16.57 -31.14
C ALA A 720 6.51 -16.60 -29.81
N THR A 721 5.97 -17.29 -28.80
CA THR A 721 6.70 -17.52 -27.54
C THR A 721 8.01 -18.29 -27.76
N ALA A 722 8.00 -19.32 -28.60
CA ALA A 722 9.23 -20.04 -28.95
C ALA A 722 10.27 -19.11 -29.62
N THR A 723 9.81 -18.19 -30.48
CA THR A 723 10.67 -17.18 -31.13
C THR A 723 11.32 -16.25 -30.09
N PHE A 724 10.51 -15.77 -29.13
CA PHE A 724 11.00 -14.96 -28.02
C PHE A 724 12.03 -15.70 -27.15
N LEU A 725 11.71 -16.93 -26.72
CA LEU A 725 12.54 -17.69 -25.79
C LEU A 725 13.85 -18.19 -26.41
N ASN A 726 13.83 -18.59 -27.69
CA ASN A 726 15.04 -19.02 -28.39
C ASN A 726 16.04 -17.88 -28.54
N TRP A 727 15.56 -16.69 -28.90
CA TRP A 727 16.41 -15.50 -28.94
C TRP A 727 16.91 -15.11 -27.55
N LEU A 728 16.01 -15.08 -26.55
CA LEU A 728 16.33 -14.73 -25.17
C LEU A 728 17.45 -15.61 -24.62
N ARG A 729 17.33 -16.93 -24.79
CA ARG A 729 18.35 -17.89 -24.35
C ARG A 729 19.67 -17.69 -25.07
N ALA A 730 19.67 -17.60 -26.40
CA ALA A 730 20.90 -17.42 -27.17
C ALA A 730 21.62 -16.11 -26.83
N TYR A 731 20.85 -15.03 -26.60
CA TYR A 731 21.38 -13.75 -26.15
C TYR A 731 22.00 -13.86 -24.76
N LEU A 732 21.32 -14.46 -23.79
CA LEU A 732 21.83 -14.65 -22.43
C LEU A 732 23.09 -15.52 -22.42
N ASP A 733 23.09 -16.65 -23.14
CA ASP A 733 24.23 -17.56 -23.24
C ASP A 733 25.49 -16.85 -23.77
N GLU A 734 25.33 -16.00 -24.80
CA GLU A 734 26.44 -15.21 -25.33
C GLU A 734 26.89 -14.14 -24.32
N ARG A 735 25.98 -13.34 -23.77
CA ARG A 735 26.34 -12.19 -22.92
C ARG A 735 26.98 -12.65 -21.61
N LEU A 736 26.51 -13.75 -21.04
CA LEU A 736 27.06 -14.36 -19.82
C LEU A 736 28.43 -15.02 -20.02
N SER A 737 28.85 -15.24 -21.28
CA SER A 737 30.18 -15.78 -21.63
C SER A 737 31.27 -14.71 -21.79
N ARG A 738 30.90 -13.42 -21.76
CA ARG A 738 31.83 -12.29 -21.92
C ARG A 738 32.66 -12.05 -20.66
N GLU A 739 33.69 -11.20 -20.78
CA GLU A 739 34.55 -10.81 -19.65
C GLU A 739 33.78 -10.02 -18.56
N THR A 740 32.81 -9.21 -18.99
CA THR A 740 32.00 -8.32 -18.15
C THR A 740 30.53 -8.44 -18.50
N VAL A 741 29.67 -8.26 -17.50
CA VAL A 741 28.21 -8.25 -17.68
C VAL A 741 27.55 -7.31 -16.67
N THR A 742 26.42 -6.71 -17.06
CA THR A 742 25.61 -5.91 -16.14
C THR A 742 24.79 -6.83 -15.26
N ARG A 743 24.58 -6.45 -13.99
CA ARG A 743 23.65 -7.15 -13.09
C ARG A 743 22.24 -7.24 -13.70
N TRP A 744 21.84 -6.24 -14.47
CA TRP A 744 20.49 -6.11 -15.03
C TRP A 744 20.30 -6.87 -16.35
N ILE A 745 21.16 -7.86 -16.64
CA ILE A 745 21.20 -8.50 -17.97
C ILE A 745 19.92 -9.27 -18.29
N ASP A 746 19.27 -9.86 -17.30
CA ASP A 746 17.98 -10.55 -17.44
C ASP A 746 16.87 -9.58 -17.87
N GLN A 747 16.78 -8.40 -17.25
CA GLN A 747 15.83 -7.34 -17.58
C GLN A 747 16.11 -6.73 -18.96
N VAL A 748 17.39 -6.47 -19.26
CA VAL A 748 17.81 -6.02 -20.61
C VAL A 748 17.44 -7.06 -21.66
N ALA A 749 17.71 -8.34 -21.40
CA ALA A 749 17.42 -9.42 -22.33
C ALA A 749 15.91 -9.58 -22.59
N LEU A 750 15.06 -9.52 -21.56
CA LEU A 750 13.60 -9.55 -21.71
C LEU A 750 13.07 -8.36 -22.52
N ASN A 751 13.59 -7.16 -22.24
CA ASN A 751 13.23 -5.95 -22.97
C ASN A 751 13.63 -6.05 -24.45
N LEU A 752 14.83 -6.54 -24.76
CA LEU A 752 15.26 -6.75 -26.14
C LEU A 752 14.47 -7.89 -26.83
N ALA A 753 14.20 -8.99 -26.12
CA ALA A 753 13.48 -10.13 -26.67
C ALA A 753 12.05 -9.77 -27.11
N ARG A 754 11.37 -8.85 -26.40
CA ARG A 754 10.03 -8.37 -26.78
C ARG A 754 10.04 -7.65 -28.13
N HIS A 755 11.11 -6.91 -28.40
CA HIS A 755 11.31 -6.22 -29.67
C HIS A 755 11.72 -7.18 -30.77
N HIS A 756 12.59 -8.15 -30.48
CA HIS A 756 12.94 -9.21 -31.43
C HIS A 756 11.70 -9.98 -31.90
N VAL A 757 10.85 -10.45 -30.97
CA VAL A 757 9.65 -11.20 -31.34
C VAL A 757 8.65 -10.33 -32.12
N ALA A 758 8.48 -9.06 -31.76
CA ALA A 758 7.61 -8.14 -32.52
C ALA A 758 8.08 -7.95 -33.98
N LEU A 759 9.40 -7.92 -34.21
CA LEU A 759 9.99 -7.84 -35.56
C LEU A 759 9.88 -9.16 -36.36
N ARG A 760 9.75 -10.31 -35.67
CA ARG A 760 9.74 -11.65 -36.28
C ARG A 760 8.38 -12.30 -36.40
N ALA A 761 7.48 -11.95 -35.51
CA ALA A 761 6.10 -12.41 -35.46
C ALA A 761 5.21 -11.17 -35.26
N PRO A 762 4.82 -10.46 -36.34
CA PRO A 762 4.04 -9.23 -36.24
C PRO A 762 2.68 -9.37 -35.53
N ASP A 763 2.13 -10.59 -35.53
CA ASP A 763 0.86 -10.93 -34.88
C ASP A 763 1.04 -11.36 -33.41
N VAL A 764 2.26 -11.27 -32.84
CA VAL A 764 2.52 -11.63 -31.45
C VAL A 764 1.67 -10.78 -30.51
N LYS A 765 1.07 -11.43 -29.52
CA LYS A 765 0.28 -10.77 -28.49
C LYS A 765 1.02 -10.82 -27.16
N ILE A 766 1.50 -9.66 -26.73
CA ILE A 766 2.19 -9.48 -25.45
C ILE A 766 1.25 -8.71 -24.52
N GLY A 767 0.79 -9.36 -23.46
CA GLY A 767 0.06 -8.73 -22.36
C GLY A 767 0.99 -8.13 -21.32
N LEU A 768 0.42 -7.36 -20.39
CA LEU A 768 1.14 -6.78 -19.26
C LEU A 768 0.39 -7.09 -17.95
N PHE A 769 1.11 -7.46 -16.90
CA PHE A 769 0.52 -7.59 -15.57
C PHE A 769 0.07 -6.23 -15.04
N ASP A 770 -1.07 -6.18 -14.36
CA ASP A 770 -1.50 -4.98 -13.65
C ASP A 770 -0.65 -4.78 -12.39
N THR A 771 0.13 -3.72 -12.36
CA THR A 771 1.05 -3.40 -11.26
C THR A 771 0.35 -2.88 -10.00
N ASN A 772 -0.97 -2.72 -10.05
CA ASN A 772 -1.84 -2.37 -8.91
C ASN A 772 -2.59 -3.58 -8.33
N SER A 773 -2.66 -4.71 -9.04
CA SER A 773 -3.51 -5.84 -8.62
C SER A 773 -2.98 -7.24 -8.94
N ASP A 774 -2.12 -7.39 -9.95
CA ASP A 774 -1.52 -8.68 -10.30
C ASP A 774 -0.17 -8.87 -9.59
N ILE A 775 0.73 -7.88 -9.63
CA ILE A 775 2.06 -7.96 -8.98
C ILE A 775 2.49 -6.61 -8.41
N ASN A 776 3.23 -6.62 -7.29
CA ASN A 776 3.84 -5.40 -6.76
C ASN A 776 5.17 -5.07 -7.44
N ASN A 777 5.32 -3.82 -7.91
CA ASN A 777 6.60 -3.29 -8.42
C ASN A 777 7.35 -2.41 -7.40
N VAL A 778 6.85 -2.32 -6.17
CA VAL A 778 7.50 -1.62 -5.05
C VAL A 778 7.83 -2.62 -3.94
N MET A 779 9.05 -2.53 -3.41
CA MET A 779 9.48 -3.28 -2.24
C MET A 779 8.74 -2.76 -1.01
N PHE A 780 7.81 -3.55 -0.47
CA PHE A 780 7.20 -3.27 0.84
C PHE A 780 8.11 -3.82 1.94
N SER A 781 8.41 -2.99 2.95
CA SER A 781 9.27 -3.38 4.08
C SER A 781 8.53 -4.18 5.16
N GLN A 782 7.22 -4.37 5.04
CA GLN A 782 6.38 -5.16 5.95
C GLN A 782 5.05 -5.55 5.29
N TYR A 783 4.44 -6.63 5.75
CA TYR A 783 3.10 -7.07 5.32
C TYR A 783 2.04 -6.04 5.72
N VAL A 784 1.18 -5.65 4.76
CA VAL A 784 -0.02 -4.84 5.00
C VAL A 784 -1.26 -5.72 4.83
N PRO A 785 -2.09 -5.93 5.87
CA PRO A 785 -3.31 -6.74 5.74
C PRO A 785 -4.28 -6.17 4.70
N GLY A 786 -4.64 -6.98 3.70
CA GLY A 786 -5.50 -6.57 2.58
C GLY A 786 -4.76 -6.14 1.30
N HIS A 787 -3.55 -6.64 1.07
CA HIS A 787 -2.80 -6.38 -0.15
C HIS A 787 -3.62 -6.75 -1.42
N PRO A 788 -3.66 -5.87 -2.44
CA PRO A 788 -4.45 -6.09 -3.65
C PRO A 788 -3.78 -7.08 -4.63
N PHE A 789 -2.50 -7.42 -4.40
CA PHE A 789 -1.64 -8.12 -5.36
C PHE A 789 -1.85 -9.63 -5.35
N ARG A 790 -2.06 -10.23 -6.53
CA ARG A 790 -2.11 -11.68 -6.70
C ARG A 790 -0.77 -12.35 -6.41
N PHE A 791 0.31 -11.75 -6.87
CA PHE A 791 1.68 -12.19 -6.72
C PHE A 791 2.43 -11.17 -5.84
N LEU A 792 3.04 -11.64 -4.76
CA LEU A 792 3.76 -10.81 -3.80
C LEU A 792 5.21 -11.25 -3.70
N SER A 793 6.16 -10.35 -3.96
CA SER A 793 7.59 -10.64 -3.71
C SER A 793 7.86 -10.70 -2.20
N LEU A 794 8.49 -11.76 -1.71
CA LEU A 794 8.79 -12.01 -0.29
C LEU A 794 9.72 -10.94 0.26
N TYR A 795 9.43 -10.57 1.51
CA TYR A 795 10.32 -9.77 2.34
C TYR A 795 10.96 -10.67 3.40
N HIS A 796 12.23 -10.42 3.74
CA HIS A 796 12.90 -11.12 4.82
C HIS A 796 12.18 -10.87 6.16
N GLY A 797 11.63 -11.91 6.78
CA GLY A 797 10.82 -11.79 8.01
C GLY A 797 9.29 -11.75 7.80
N PHE A 798 8.79 -12.11 6.61
CA PHE A 798 7.37 -12.31 6.36
C PHE A 798 6.79 -13.42 7.27
N ASP A 799 5.63 -13.17 7.90
CA ASP A 799 4.92 -14.20 8.67
C ASP A 799 4.27 -15.21 7.72
N THR A 800 4.96 -16.32 7.52
CA THR A 800 4.51 -17.43 6.67
C THR A 800 3.74 -18.49 7.43
N SER A 801 3.43 -18.28 8.73
CA SER A 801 2.77 -19.29 9.58
C SER A 801 1.46 -19.80 8.97
N THR A 802 0.68 -18.92 8.35
CA THR A 802 -0.59 -19.30 7.72
C THR A 802 -0.41 -20.22 6.50
N LEU A 803 0.77 -20.28 5.88
CA LEU A 803 1.03 -21.16 4.73
C LEU A 803 1.31 -22.60 5.16
N GLU A 804 1.63 -22.83 6.44
CA GLU A 804 1.94 -24.16 6.98
C GLU A 804 0.71 -24.93 7.48
N GLU A 805 -0.44 -24.25 7.62
CA GLU A 805 -1.77 -24.81 7.86
C GLU A 805 -2.40 -25.31 6.55
#